data_AF-A0A540K4Z4-F1
#
_entry.id   AF-A0A540K4Z4-F1
#
_cell.length_a   1.000
_cell.length_b   1.000
_cell.length_c   1.000
_cell.angle_alpha   90.00
_cell.angle_beta   90.00
_cell.angle_gamma   90.00
#
_symmetry.space_group_name_H-M   'P 1'
#
loop_
_entity.id
_entity.type
_entity.pdbx_description
1 polymer ?
#
loop_
_entity_poly.entity_id
_entity_poly.type
_entity_poly.pdbx_seq_one_letter_code
_entity_poly.pdbx_strand_id
1 'polypeptide(L)'
;MQAEKKVAITVFSFPPDKGNVGTAAYLNVFSSIFAVLQELKRDGYNVENLPETSDALIEDVIHDKEAQFSSPNLNVAYKMGVREYQSLTPYATALEENWGKPPGNLNSDGENLLVYGKQYGNVFIGVQPTFGYEGDPMRLLFSKSASPHHGFAAYYSFVEKIFQADAVLHFGTHGSLEFMPGKQVGMSDACFPDSLIGNIPNVYYYAANNPSEATIAKRRSYANTISYLTPPAENAGLYKGLKQLSELISSYQSLKDTGRGSQIVSSIISTAKQCNLDKDVDLPEEGMEISAKERDLVVGKVYSKIMEIESRLLPCGLHVIGEPPTAMEAVATLVNIAALDRPEEGISSLPSILAETAGRDIEDIYRSSDKGILKDVELLRQITDTSRGAIYAFVERTTNSKGQVVDVADKLTSILGFGINEPWVQYLSNTKFYRADREKLRTLFVFLAECLKLIVADNEIGSLKQALEGKYVEPGPGGDPIRNPKVLPTGKNIHALDPQSIPTTAAMQSAKIVVERLIERQKIDNGGKYPETVALVLWGTDNIKTYGESLAQVLWMVGVLPVADAFGRVNRVEIVPLEELGRPRIDVVVNCSGVFRDLFINQMNLLDRAVKMVAELDEPVEQNFIRKHALEQAETLGIGEVICF
;
A
#
# COMPACT_ATOMS: atom_id res chain seq x y z
N MET A 1 19.31 -26.00 -22.06
CA MET A 1 17.90 -26.15 -22.49
C MET A 1 16.96 -25.84 -21.31
N GLN A 2 15.66 -25.53 -21.50
CA GLN A 2 14.75 -25.23 -20.38
C GLN A 2 14.68 -26.39 -19.36
N ALA A 3 14.68 -27.64 -19.84
CA ALA A 3 14.67 -28.83 -19.00
C ALA A 3 15.89 -28.98 -18.06
N GLU A 4 17.02 -28.34 -18.37
CA GLU A 4 18.24 -28.40 -17.55
C GLU A 4 18.29 -27.30 -16.48
N LYS A 5 17.46 -26.25 -16.61
CA LYS A 5 17.48 -25.11 -15.70
C LYS A 5 16.97 -25.49 -14.32
N LYS A 6 17.72 -25.14 -13.29
CA LYS A 6 17.37 -25.33 -11.89
C LYS A 6 16.83 -24.04 -11.27
N VAL A 7 15.62 -24.08 -10.73
CA VAL A 7 14.98 -22.90 -10.12
C VAL A 7 14.72 -23.18 -8.64
N ALA A 8 15.27 -22.35 -7.77
CA ALA A 8 14.91 -22.35 -6.36
C ALA A 8 13.76 -21.37 -6.12
N ILE A 9 12.73 -21.78 -5.41
CA ILE A 9 11.60 -20.98 -4.98
C ILE A 9 11.69 -20.83 -3.47
N THR A 10 11.90 -19.62 -2.97
CA THR A 10 12.07 -19.33 -1.55
C THR A 10 10.80 -18.73 -0.97
N VAL A 11 10.27 -19.39 0.07
CA VAL A 11 9.07 -18.98 0.81
C VAL A 11 9.46 -18.44 2.18
N PHE A 12 8.85 -17.33 2.61
CA PHE A 12 9.14 -16.71 3.90
C PHE A 12 8.28 -17.28 5.04
N SER A 13 8.87 -17.31 6.24
CA SER A 13 8.19 -17.66 7.49
C SER A 13 8.05 -16.41 8.37
N PHE A 14 7.11 -15.52 8.04
CA PHE A 14 7.00 -14.21 8.70
C PHE A 14 5.56 -13.78 9.03
N PRO A 15 5.25 -13.30 10.26
CA PRO A 15 6.16 -13.11 11.40
C PRO A 15 6.57 -14.43 12.08
N PRO A 16 7.79 -14.53 12.64
CA PRO A 16 8.19 -15.69 13.44
C PRO A 16 7.20 -15.89 14.61
N ASP A 17 6.77 -17.14 14.81
CA ASP A 17 5.83 -17.60 15.85
C ASP A 17 4.40 -17.02 15.83
N LYS A 18 4.07 -16.13 14.88
CA LYS A 18 2.72 -15.51 14.75
C LYS A 18 2.11 -15.57 13.35
N GLY A 19 2.87 -15.93 12.33
CA GLY A 19 2.41 -16.12 10.95
C GLY A 19 2.54 -17.57 10.49
N ASN A 20 1.64 -18.00 9.60
CA ASN A 20 1.80 -19.26 8.88
C ASN A 20 2.95 -19.13 7.88
N VAL A 21 3.74 -20.18 7.66
CA VAL A 21 4.73 -20.22 6.56
C VAL A 21 4.02 -19.90 5.24
N GLY A 22 4.64 -19.06 4.40
CA GLY A 22 4.04 -18.63 3.13
C GLY A 22 3.03 -17.51 3.27
N THR A 23 3.25 -16.58 4.19
CA THR A 23 2.52 -15.31 4.28
C THR A 23 3.23 -14.21 3.50
N ALA A 24 2.46 -13.51 2.68
CA ALA A 24 2.90 -12.36 1.91
C ALA A 24 1.75 -11.36 1.81
N ALA A 25 2.05 -10.07 1.66
CA ALA A 25 1.02 -9.03 1.59
C ALA A 25 -0.01 -9.36 0.48
N TYR A 26 -1.21 -9.73 0.93
CA TYR A 26 -2.36 -10.09 0.11
C TYR A 26 -2.12 -11.15 -0.97
N LEU A 27 -1.20 -12.09 -0.74
CA LEU A 27 -0.87 -13.13 -1.71
C LEU A 27 -1.12 -14.53 -1.12
N ASN A 28 -1.81 -15.38 -1.88
CA ASN A 28 -1.93 -16.80 -1.58
C ASN A 28 -0.68 -17.50 -2.13
N VAL A 29 0.36 -17.57 -1.29
CA VAL A 29 1.71 -17.98 -1.70
C VAL A 29 1.72 -19.39 -2.30
N PHE A 30 1.15 -20.39 -1.62
CA PHE A 30 1.22 -21.77 -2.11
C PHE A 30 0.36 -22.02 -3.35
N SER A 31 -0.83 -21.41 -3.45
CA SER A 31 -1.59 -21.48 -4.71
C SER A 31 -0.87 -20.76 -5.85
N SER A 32 -0.19 -19.65 -5.57
CA SER A 32 0.65 -18.94 -6.55
C SER A 32 1.84 -19.78 -7.01
N ILE A 33 2.54 -20.44 -6.08
CA ILE A 33 3.63 -21.35 -6.41
C ILE A 33 3.10 -22.52 -7.24
N PHE A 34 1.96 -23.09 -6.87
CA PHE A 34 1.32 -24.16 -7.62
C PHE A 34 1.04 -23.75 -9.08
N ALA A 35 0.43 -22.57 -9.30
CA ALA A 35 0.18 -22.02 -10.64
C ALA A 35 1.48 -21.83 -11.43
N VAL A 36 2.53 -21.29 -10.79
CA VAL A 36 3.86 -21.14 -11.40
C VAL A 36 4.47 -22.49 -11.78
N LEU A 37 4.39 -23.51 -10.92
CA LEU A 37 4.93 -24.85 -11.20
C LEU A 37 4.20 -25.52 -12.37
N GLN A 38 2.87 -25.40 -12.43
CA GLN A 38 2.09 -25.90 -13.57
C GLN A 38 2.54 -25.25 -14.88
N GLU A 39 2.78 -23.95 -14.85
CA GLU A 39 3.19 -23.21 -16.03
C GLU A 39 4.64 -23.51 -16.44
N LEU A 40 5.57 -23.61 -15.49
CA LEU A 40 6.95 -24.03 -15.76
C LEU A 40 7.00 -25.45 -16.36
N LYS A 41 6.18 -26.37 -15.85
CA LYS A 41 6.06 -27.72 -16.41
C LYS A 41 5.54 -27.69 -17.85
N ARG A 42 4.53 -26.85 -18.13
CA ARG A 42 3.97 -26.66 -19.48
C ARG A 42 5.01 -26.11 -20.46
N ASP A 43 5.89 -25.24 -19.97
CA ASP A 43 6.99 -24.65 -20.74
C ASP A 43 8.21 -25.56 -20.91
N GLY A 44 8.19 -26.79 -20.38
CA GLY A 44 9.27 -27.76 -20.57
C GLY A 44 10.41 -27.66 -19.56
N TYR A 45 10.23 -26.99 -18.42
CA TYR A 45 11.10 -27.15 -17.25
C TYR A 45 10.87 -28.54 -16.63
N ASN A 46 11.92 -29.14 -16.04
CA ASN A 46 11.79 -30.44 -15.39
C ASN A 46 11.12 -30.31 -14.01
N VAL A 47 9.79 -30.46 -13.97
CA VAL A 47 8.99 -30.47 -12.73
C VAL A 47 8.38 -31.86 -12.52
N GLU A 48 9.09 -32.69 -11.75
CA GLU A 48 8.69 -34.07 -11.44
C GLU A 48 7.80 -34.14 -10.20
N ASN A 49 6.89 -35.12 -10.14
CA ASN A 49 6.05 -35.40 -8.96
C ASN A 49 5.23 -34.20 -8.44
N LEU A 50 4.88 -33.25 -9.30
CA LEU A 50 3.97 -32.15 -8.95
C LEU A 50 2.62 -32.73 -8.49
N PRO A 51 2.13 -32.41 -7.27
CA PRO A 51 0.83 -32.85 -6.80
C PRO A 51 -0.33 -32.33 -7.66
N GLU A 52 -1.53 -32.88 -7.45
CA GLU A 52 -2.73 -32.49 -8.21
C GLU A 52 -3.37 -31.19 -7.70
N THR A 53 -3.10 -30.79 -6.46
CA THR A 53 -3.70 -29.61 -5.81
C THR A 53 -2.68 -28.78 -5.02
N SER A 54 -3.00 -27.50 -4.79
CA SER A 54 -2.19 -26.62 -3.94
C SER A 54 -2.13 -27.07 -2.48
N ASP A 55 -3.19 -27.72 -1.98
CA ASP A 55 -3.22 -28.22 -0.60
C ASP A 55 -2.27 -29.41 -0.41
N ALA A 56 -2.19 -30.30 -1.40
CA ALA A 56 -1.20 -31.38 -1.40
C ALA A 56 0.24 -30.85 -1.53
N LEU A 57 0.44 -29.73 -2.25
CA LEU A 57 1.73 -29.03 -2.29
C LEU A 57 2.12 -28.45 -0.92
N ILE A 58 1.16 -27.91 -0.18
CA ILE A 58 1.39 -27.43 1.18
C ILE A 58 1.82 -28.59 2.08
N GLU A 59 1.11 -29.72 2.03
CA GLU A 59 1.39 -30.89 2.87
C GLU A 59 2.78 -31.48 2.60
N ASP A 60 3.23 -31.48 1.34
CA ASP A 60 4.58 -31.92 0.97
C ASP A 60 5.70 -31.09 1.63
N VAL A 61 5.45 -29.81 1.91
CA VAL A 61 6.41 -28.86 2.47
C VAL A 61 6.25 -28.70 3.99
N ILE A 62 5.00 -28.72 4.47
CA ILE A 62 4.60 -28.53 5.87
C ILE A 62 3.71 -29.72 6.25
N HIS A 63 4.30 -30.73 6.88
CA HIS A 63 3.57 -31.92 7.34
C HIS A 63 2.63 -31.52 8.47
N ASP A 64 1.37 -31.94 8.35
CA ASP A 64 0.31 -31.77 9.36
C ASP A 64 0.14 -30.32 9.82
N LYS A 65 0.00 -29.41 8.85
CA LYS A 65 -0.13 -27.97 9.09
C LYS A 65 -1.24 -27.61 10.09
N GLU A 66 -2.34 -28.34 10.08
CA GLU A 66 -3.49 -28.12 10.98
C GLU A 66 -3.33 -28.74 12.36
N ALA A 67 -2.19 -29.41 12.60
CA ALA A 67 -1.89 -30.15 13.82
C ALA A 67 -2.98 -31.18 14.17
N GLN A 68 -3.57 -31.83 13.16
CA GLN A 68 -4.64 -32.79 13.33
C GLN A 68 -4.14 -34.06 14.04
N PHE A 69 -2.88 -34.45 13.82
CA PHE A 69 -2.30 -35.70 14.33
C PHE A 69 -0.95 -35.51 15.07
N SER A 70 -0.21 -34.45 14.78
CA SER A 70 1.16 -34.16 15.21
C SER A 70 1.45 -32.65 15.14
N SER A 71 2.53 -32.17 15.76
CA SER A 71 2.91 -30.76 15.62
C SER A 71 3.38 -30.47 14.19
N PRO A 72 2.98 -29.34 13.57
CA PRO A 72 3.40 -28.99 12.22
C PRO A 72 4.92 -29.04 12.10
N ASN A 73 5.42 -29.78 11.10
CA ASN A 73 6.85 -29.95 10.91
C ASN A 73 7.24 -29.74 9.45
N LEU A 74 8.31 -28.97 9.24
CA LEU A 74 8.80 -28.67 7.91
C LEU A 74 9.53 -29.88 7.32
N ASN A 75 9.32 -30.14 6.02
CA ASN A 75 10.07 -31.18 5.32
C ASN A 75 11.57 -30.83 5.31
N VAL A 76 12.41 -31.76 5.75
CA VAL A 76 13.88 -31.61 5.67
C VAL A 76 14.33 -32.08 4.30
N ALA A 77 14.69 -31.14 3.43
CA ALA A 77 15.22 -31.43 2.10
C ALA A 77 16.68 -31.88 2.15
N TYR A 78 17.46 -31.31 3.08
CA TYR A 78 18.89 -31.56 3.16
C TYR A 78 19.41 -31.38 4.59
N LYS A 79 20.40 -32.21 4.96
CA LYS A 79 21.14 -32.12 6.21
C LYS A 79 22.60 -31.80 5.90
N MET A 80 23.01 -30.56 6.16
CA MET A 80 24.35 -30.09 5.88
C MET A 80 25.25 -30.30 7.09
N GLY A 81 26.28 -31.13 6.93
CA GLY A 81 27.25 -31.38 7.99
C GLY A 81 28.12 -30.14 8.26
N VAL A 82 28.54 -29.93 9.51
CA VAL A 82 29.32 -28.74 9.92
C VAL A 82 30.57 -28.51 9.06
N ARG A 83 31.30 -29.57 8.70
CA ARG A 83 32.50 -29.47 7.86
C ARG A 83 32.19 -28.98 6.45
N GLU A 84 31.10 -29.47 5.87
CA GLU A 84 30.63 -29.03 4.55
C GLU A 84 30.17 -27.58 4.62
N TYR A 85 29.37 -27.23 5.63
CA TYR A 85 28.92 -25.85 5.86
C TYR A 85 30.10 -24.87 5.96
N GLN A 86 31.11 -25.17 6.77
CA GLN A 86 32.29 -24.33 6.93
C GLN A 86 33.12 -24.22 5.64
N SER A 87 33.18 -25.28 4.84
CA SER A 87 33.87 -25.27 3.55
C SER A 87 33.12 -24.45 2.49
N LEU A 88 31.79 -24.51 2.51
CA LEU A 88 30.94 -23.84 1.54
C LEU A 88 30.58 -22.41 1.94
N THR A 89 30.75 -22.03 3.21
CA THR A 89 30.32 -20.73 3.75
C THR A 89 31.51 -19.98 4.37
N PRO A 90 32.30 -19.23 3.57
CA PRO A 90 33.52 -18.58 4.07
C PRO A 90 33.28 -17.57 5.20
N TYR A 91 32.09 -16.97 5.26
CA TYR A 91 31.68 -16.01 6.29
C TYR A 91 31.08 -16.67 7.53
N ALA A 92 31.05 -18.00 7.64
CA ALA A 92 30.47 -18.71 8.79
C ALA A 92 31.08 -18.28 10.13
N THR A 93 32.39 -18.03 10.18
CA THR A 93 33.10 -17.58 11.39
C THR A 93 32.61 -16.22 11.88
N ALA A 94 32.20 -15.32 10.97
CA ALA A 94 31.67 -14.02 11.35
C ALA A 94 30.30 -14.14 12.07
N LEU A 95 29.61 -15.25 11.91
CA LEU A 95 28.31 -15.50 12.56
C LEU A 95 28.49 -16.03 13.99
N GLU A 96 29.67 -16.55 14.33
CA GLU A 96 29.91 -17.21 15.63
C GLU A 96 29.81 -16.24 16.82
N GLU A 97 30.08 -14.95 16.59
CA GLU A 97 29.97 -13.91 17.62
C GLU A 97 28.56 -13.85 18.22
N ASN A 98 27.54 -13.96 17.37
CA ASN A 98 26.14 -13.87 17.79
C ASN A 98 25.49 -15.24 18.02
N TRP A 99 25.98 -16.28 17.34
CA TRP A 99 25.26 -17.57 17.24
C TRP A 99 26.05 -18.78 17.76
N GLY A 100 27.28 -18.58 18.25
CA GLY A 100 28.16 -19.66 18.70
C GLY A 100 28.70 -20.49 17.54
N LYS A 101 29.21 -21.70 17.81
CA LYS A 101 29.74 -22.57 16.75
C LYS A 101 28.62 -23.27 15.96
N PRO A 102 28.80 -23.55 14.66
CA PRO A 102 27.87 -24.41 13.92
C PRO A 102 27.76 -25.81 14.55
N PRO A 103 26.60 -26.50 14.46
CA PRO A 103 25.41 -26.13 13.68
C PRO A 103 24.53 -25.07 14.34
N GLY A 104 24.85 -24.64 15.56
CA GLY A 104 24.01 -23.74 16.35
C GLY A 104 22.70 -24.39 16.82
N ASN A 105 21.79 -23.55 17.34
CA ASN A 105 20.53 -24.01 17.95
C ASN A 105 19.30 -23.85 17.04
N LEU A 106 19.40 -23.04 15.97
CA LEU A 106 18.30 -22.77 15.04
C LEU A 106 18.50 -23.56 13.75
N ASN A 107 17.43 -24.23 13.30
CA ASN A 107 17.43 -25.13 12.14
C ASN A 107 18.56 -26.18 12.24
N SER A 108 18.59 -26.89 13.35
CA SER A 108 19.65 -27.84 13.70
C SER A 108 19.03 -29.09 14.32
N ASP A 109 19.58 -30.27 14.01
CA ASP A 109 19.27 -31.51 14.73
C ASP A 109 20.30 -31.83 15.83
N GLY A 110 21.15 -30.85 16.16
CA GLY A 110 22.26 -30.97 17.11
C GLY A 110 23.58 -31.38 16.46
N GLU A 111 23.54 -32.01 15.29
CA GLU A 111 24.74 -32.43 14.55
C GLU A 111 24.87 -31.73 13.19
N ASN A 112 23.76 -31.43 12.53
CA ASN A 112 23.68 -30.90 11.18
C ASN A 112 22.82 -29.63 11.12
N LEU A 113 23.09 -28.81 10.11
CA LEU A 113 22.20 -27.71 9.73
C LEU A 113 21.09 -28.25 8.82
N LEU A 114 19.85 -27.90 9.11
CA LEU A 114 18.66 -28.38 8.42
C LEU A 114 18.21 -27.37 7.37
N VAL A 115 18.14 -27.82 6.12
CA VAL A 115 17.52 -27.06 5.03
C VAL A 115 16.11 -27.58 4.82
N TYR A 116 15.13 -26.71 5.06
CA TYR A 116 13.72 -27.06 4.92
C TYR A 116 13.21 -26.77 3.51
N GLY A 117 12.42 -27.68 2.96
CA GLY A 117 11.85 -27.57 1.63
C GLY A 117 11.55 -28.91 0.98
N LYS A 118 11.21 -28.88 -0.31
CA LYS A 118 10.91 -30.05 -1.13
C LYS A 118 11.40 -29.85 -2.56
N GLN A 119 11.98 -30.89 -3.15
CA GLN A 119 12.45 -30.88 -4.54
C GLN A 119 11.47 -31.60 -5.47
N TYR A 120 11.20 -30.99 -6.62
CA TYR A 120 10.35 -31.47 -7.72
C TYR A 120 11.16 -31.42 -9.04
N GLY A 121 11.97 -32.46 -9.30
CA GLY A 121 12.90 -32.48 -10.43
C GLY A 121 13.97 -31.39 -10.30
N ASN A 122 13.98 -30.42 -11.23
CA ASN A 122 14.89 -29.27 -11.22
C ASN A 122 14.29 -28.03 -10.53
N VAL A 123 13.15 -28.14 -9.84
CA VAL A 123 12.60 -27.06 -9.03
C VAL A 123 12.70 -27.42 -7.55
N PHE A 124 13.22 -26.50 -6.73
CA PHE A 124 13.30 -26.66 -5.27
C PHE A 124 12.44 -25.61 -4.59
N ILE A 125 11.48 -26.01 -3.77
CA ILE A 125 10.69 -25.11 -2.93
C ILE A 125 11.31 -25.14 -1.54
N GLY A 126 11.98 -24.07 -1.14
CA GLY A 126 12.64 -23.95 0.14
C GLY A 126 11.92 -23.00 1.07
N VAL A 127 11.90 -23.33 2.36
CA VAL A 127 11.39 -22.43 3.41
C VAL A 127 12.57 -21.67 3.99
N GLN A 128 12.58 -20.35 3.79
CA GLN A 128 13.59 -19.47 4.37
C GLN A 128 13.49 -19.56 5.90
N PRO A 129 14.62 -19.81 6.59
CA PRO A 129 14.66 -19.77 8.04
C PRO A 129 14.22 -18.41 8.59
N THR A 130 13.70 -18.39 9.82
CA THR A 130 13.45 -17.13 10.52
C THR A 130 14.77 -16.40 10.73
N PHE A 131 14.73 -15.08 10.91
CA PHE A 131 15.99 -14.35 11.14
C PHE A 131 16.64 -14.66 12.50
N GLY A 132 15.90 -15.24 13.45
CA GLY A 132 16.35 -15.50 14.81
C GLY A 132 16.24 -14.30 15.76
N TYR A 133 15.77 -13.15 15.27
CA TYR A 133 15.36 -12.01 16.10
C TYR A 133 13.85 -11.79 15.93
N GLU A 134 13.16 -11.55 17.04
CA GLU A 134 11.72 -11.31 17.04
C GLU A 134 11.38 -9.89 16.55
N GLY A 135 10.32 -9.77 15.72
CA GLY A 135 9.75 -8.50 15.30
C GLY A 135 9.96 -8.17 13.81
N ASP A 136 9.82 -6.88 13.48
CA ASP A 136 9.85 -6.35 12.11
C ASP A 136 11.27 -6.35 11.50
N PRO A 137 11.51 -7.02 10.34
CA PRO A 137 12.82 -7.10 9.70
C PRO A 137 13.35 -5.75 9.25
N MET A 138 12.51 -4.73 9.04
CA MET A 138 12.99 -3.39 8.70
C MET A 138 13.85 -2.77 9.81
N ARG A 139 13.72 -3.22 11.06
CA ARG A 139 14.58 -2.79 12.18
C ARG A 139 16.05 -3.15 11.93
N LEU A 140 16.32 -4.17 11.11
CA LEU A 140 17.68 -4.60 10.77
C LEU A 140 18.42 -3.57 9.93
N LEU A 141 17.72 -2.69 9.21
CA LEU A 141 18.32 -1.55 8.51
C LEU A 141 19.02 -0.54 9.44
N PHE A 142 18.79 -0.65 10.75
CA PHE A 142 19.43 0.16 11.79
C PHE A 142 20.40 -0.64 12.67
N SER A 143 20.41 -1.96 12.56
CA SER A 143 21.25 -2.80 13.40
C SER A 143 22.67 -2.87 12.87
N LYS A 144 23.64 -2.56 13.74
CA LYS A 144 25.07 -2.71 13.45
C LYS A 144 25.64 -4.06 13.86
N SER A 145 25.01 -4.73 14.82
CA SER A 145 25.52 -5.97 15.44
C SER A 145 24.75 -7.22 15.05
N ALA A 146 23.59 -7.10 14.41
CA ALA A 146 22.84 -8.27 13.99
C ALA A 146 23.56 -9.02 12.86
N SER A 147 23.33 -10.32 12.78
CA SER A 147 23.85 -11.19 11.72
C SER A 147 22.87 -12.34 11.49
N PRO A 148 22.83 -12.94 10.28
CA PRO A 148 22.04 -14.14 10.05
C PRO A 148 22.56 -15.29 10.92
N HIS A 149 21.67 -16.15 11.43
CA HIS A 149 22.09 -17.37 12.11
C HIS A 149 22.61 -18.42 11.11
N HIS A 150 23.33 -19.44 11.58
CA HIS A 150 23.95 -20.43 10.71
C HIS A 150 22.97 -21.16 9.79
N GLY A 151 21.78 -21.52 10.27
CA GLY A 151 20.73 -22.14 9.45
C GLY A 151 20.30 -21.27 8.27
N PHE A 152 20.21 -19.95 8.46
CA PHE A 152 19.91 -19.00 7.39
C PHE A 152 21.01 -19.00 6.32
N ALA A 153 22.28 -18.96 6.73
CA ALA A 153 23.40 -19.02 5.80
C ALA A 153 23.53 -20.38 5.11
N ALA A 154 23.22 -21.48 5.81
CA ALA A 154 23.23 -22.83 5.26
C ALA A 154 22.14 -23.01 4.18
N TYR A 155 20.96 -22.40 4.34
CA TYR A 155 19.92 -22.40 3.31
C TYR A 155 20.44 -21.83 1.98
N TYR A 156 21.02 -20.63 2.00
CA TYR A 156 21.52 -20.01 0.78
C TYR A 156 22.75 -20.73 0.22
N SER A 157 23.63 -21.26 1.08
CA SER A 157 24.76 -22.09 0.64
C SER A 157 24.32 -23.38 -0.04
N PHE A 158 23.23 -23.99 0.44
CA PHE A 158 22.61 -25.13 -0.23
C PHE A 158 22.07 -24.73 -1.60
N VAL A 159 21.29 -23.64 -1.69
CA VAL A 159 20.70 -23.16 -2.95
C VAL A 159 21.78 -22.89 -4.00
N GLU A 160 22.86 -22.18 -3.63
CA GLU A 160 23.94 -21.82 -4.55
C GLU A 160 24.86 -23.00 -4.90
N LYS A 161 25.33 -23.75 -3.90
CA LYS A 161 26.51 -24.64 -4.09
C LYS A 161 26.16 -26.11 -4.17
N ILE A 162 25.03 -26.53 -3.60
CA ILE A 162 24.62 -27.94 -3.54
C ILE A 162 23.51 -28.20 -4.56
N PHE A 163 22.40 -27.46 -4.47
CA PHE A 163 21.34 -27.52 -5.46
C PHE A 163 21.79 -26.94 -6.80
N GLN A 164 22.63 -25.90 -6.76
CA GLN A 164 23.16 -25.19 -7.92
C GLN A 164 22.04 -24.55 -8.74
N ALA A 165 21.24 -23.71 -8.08
CA ALA A 165 20.19 -22.95 -8.75
C ALA A 165 20.77 -22.02 -9.83
N ASP A 166 20.16 -22.04 -11.01
CA ASP A 166 20.42 -21.05 -12.07
C ASP A 166 19.68 -19.73 -11.81
N ALA A 167 18.61 -19.78 -11.02
CA ALA A 167 17.88 -18.62 -10.55
C ALA A 167 17.16 -18.93 -9.24
N VAL A 168 16.97 -17.90 -8.42
CA VAL A 168 16.14 -17.97 -7.22
C VAL A 168 14.94 -17.03 -7.36
N LEU A 169 13.76 -17.53 -7.05
CA LEU A 169 12.50 -16.79 -7.04
C LEU A 169 12.01 -16.68 -5.59
N HIS A 170 12.03 -15.47 -5.06
CA HIS A 170 11.45 -15.16 -3.76
C HIS A 170 9.96 -14.79 -3.92
N PHE A 171 9.11 -15.44 -3.12
CA PHE A 171 7.69 -15.12 -3.05
C PHE A 171 7.38 -14.32 -1.81
N GLY A 172 6.89 -13.11 -2.02
CA GLY A 172 6.30 -12.28 -0.97
C GLY A 172 7.07 -11.01 -0.67
N THR A 173 6.40 -10.17 0.11
CA THR A 173 6.98 -8.96 0.70
C THR A 173 7.66 -9.32 2.02
N HIS A 174 8.70 -8.57 2.41
CA HIS A 174 9.43 -8.76 3.68
C HIS A 174 10.38 -9.96 3.73
N GLY A 175 11.05 -10.27 2.62
CA GLY A 175 12.19 -11.19 2.67
C GLY A 175 13.24 -10.65 3.63
N SER A 176 13.78 -11.47 4.51
CA SER A 176 14.78 -10.98 5.47
C SER A 176 16.13 -10.67 4.82
N LEU A 177 16.40 -11.28 3.65
CA LEU A 177 17.64 -11.14 2.87
C LEU A 177 17.97 -9.68 2.56
N GLU A 178 17.04 -8.92 2.02
CA GLU A 178 17.28 -7.53 1.63
C GLU A 178 17.48 -6.58 2.82
N PHE A 179 16.94 -6.92 3.99
CA PHE A 179 17.08 -6.09 5.20
C PHE A 179 18.28 -6.47 6.06
N MET A 180 19.02 -7.54 5.70
CA MET A 180 20.19 -7.95 6.45
C MET A 180 21.23 -6.82 6.58
N PRO A 181 21.97 -6.75 7.70
CA PRO A 181 22.96 -5.69 7.92
C PRO A 181 23.97 -5.55 6.78
N GLY A 182 24.23 -4.30 6.41
CA GLY A 182 25.05 -3.93 5.26
C GLY A 182 24.77 -2.49 4.79
N LYS A 183 25.58 -2.01 3.84
CA LYS A 183 25.46 -0.67 3.23
C LYS A 183 24.08 -0.45 2.62
N GLN A 184 23.63 0.80 2.51
CA GLN A 184 22.31 1.17 1.96
C GLN A 184 22.15 0.78 0.48
N VAL A 185 23.21 0.93 -0.31
CA VAL A 185 23.31 0.60 -1.75
C VAL A 185 24.78 0.32 -2.08
N GLY A 186 25.04 -0.43 -3.14
CA GLY A 186 26.41 -0.80 -3.54
C GLY A 186 27.04 -1.72 -2.50
N MET A 187 26.51 -2.94 -2.39
CA MET A 187 26.97 -3.90 -1.40
C MET A 187 28.46 -4.21 -1.58
N SER A 188 29.10 -4.63 -0.49
CA SER A 188 30.45 -5.19 -0.49
C SER A 188 30.44 -6.59 0.08
N ASP A 189 31.57 -7.28 -0.01
CA ASP A 189 31.84 -8.58 0.62
C ASP A 189 31.51 -8.66 2.11
N ALA A 190 31.59 -7.54 2.83
CA ALA A 190 31.18 -7.42 4.24
C ALA A 190 29.65 -7.29 4.46
N CYS A 191 28.84 -7.16 3.42
CA CYS A 191 27.39 -7.04 3.52
C CYS A 191 26.75 -8.42 3.41
N PHE A 192 26.00 -8.84 4.43
CA PHE A 192 25.32 -10.15 4.40
C PHE A 192 24.41 -10.39 3.20
N PRO A 193 23.61 -9.42 2.70
CA PRO A 193 22.81 -9.63 1.50
C PRO A 193 23.63 -10.15 0.30
N ASP A 194 24.84 -9.61 0.12
CA ASP A 194 25.77 -9.98 -0.95
C ASP A 194 26.37 -11.37 -0.70
N SER A 195 26.88 -11.61 0.51
CA SER A 195 27.47 -12.89 0.87
C SER A 195 26.48 -14.06 0.82
N LEU A 196 25.20 -13.80 1.10
CA LEU A 196 24.13 -14.80 1.12
C LEU A 196 23.64 -15.13 -0.28
N ILE A 197 23.25 -14.14 -1.08
CA ILE A 197 22.65 -14.42 -2.40
C ILE A 197 23.71 -14.82 -3.44
N GLY A 198 24.95 -14.36 -3.25
CA GLY A 198 26.05 -14.62 -4.17
C GLY A 198 25.76 -14.12 -5.58
N ASN A 199 26.05 -14.96 -6.57
CA ASN A 199 25.92 -14.60 -7.99
C ASN A 199 24.62 -15.09 -8.63
N ILE A 200 23.68 -15.62 -7.86
CA ILE A 200 22.46 -16.22 -8.40
C ILE A 200 21.52 -15.10 -8.86
N PRO A 201 21.00 -15.14 -10.10
CA PRO A 201 19.92 -14.27 -10.53
C PRO A 201 18.74 -14.33 -9.56
N ASN A 202 18.48 -13.19 -8.92
CA ASN A 202 17.46 -13.08 -7.89
C ASN A 202 16.20 -12.43 -8.47
N VAL A 203 15.11 -13.19 -8.54
CA VAL A 203 13.80 -12.73 -9.02
C VAL A 203 12.85 -12.69 -7.83
N TYR A 204 11.98 -11.68 -7.78
CA TYR A 204 10.94 -11.54 -6.78
C TYR A 204 9.59 -11.33 -7.44
N TYR A 205 8.56 -11.90 -6.85
CA TYR A 205 7.20 -11.34 -6.96
C TYR A 205 6.97 -10.34 -5.83
N TYR A 206 6.73 -9.08 -6.19
CA TYR A 206 6.46 -7.98 -5.26
C TYR A 206 5.09 -7.35 -5.56
N ALA A 207 4.36 -6.92 -4.53
CA ALA A 207 3.09 -6.23 -4.75
C ALA A 207 3.34 -4.91 -5.50
N ALA A 208 2.54 -4.63 -6.54
CA ALA A 208 2.65 -3.41 -7.33
C ALA A 208 2.57 -2.14 -6.47
N ASN A 209 1.86 -2.22 -5.34
CA ASN A 209 1.69 -1.14 -4.38
C ASN A 209 2.78 -1.04 -3.30
N ASN A 210 3.87 -1.79 -3.38
CA ASN A 210 5.00 -1.69 -2.45
C ASN A 210 6.34 -1.34 -3.16
N PRO A 211 6.41 -0.19 -3.87
CA PRO A 211 7.62 0.20 -4.60
C PRO A 211 8.82 0.47 -3.69
N SER A 212 8.60 0.90 -2.45
CA SER A 212 9.68 1.27 -1.55
C SER A 212 10.51 0.04 -1.14
N GLU A 213 9.86 -1.05 -0.73
CA GLU A 213 10.58 -2.27 -0.34
C GLU A 213 11.14 -3.00 -1.55
N ALA A 214 10.40 -3.03 -2.67
CA ALA A 214 10.94 -3.53 -3.93
C ALA A 214 12.25 -2.82 -4.32
N THR A 215 12.35 -1.51 -4.07
CA THR A 215 13.58 -0.74 -4.31
C THR A 215 14.71 -1.13 -3.33
N ILE A 216 14.40 -1.50 -2.09
CA ILE A 216 15.40 -2.03 -1.15
C ILE A 216 15.93 -3.38 -1.64
N ALA A 217 15.06 -4.30 -2.06
CA ALA A 217 15.45 -5.58 -2.65
C ALA A 217 16.35 -5.39 -3.89
N LYS A 218 16.00 -4.45 -4.78
CA LYS A 218 16.86 -4.09 -5.92
C LYS A 218 18.27 -3.69 -5.52
N ARG A 219 18.38 -2.80 -4.55
CA ARG A 219 19.65 -2.17 -4.15
C ARG A 219 20.54 -3.07 -3.30
N ARG A 220 19.93 -3.99 -2.56
CA ARG A 220 20.61 -4.78 -1.52
C ARG A 220 20.72 -6.27 -1.86
N SER A 221 19.79 -6.85 -2.61
CA SER A 221 19.81 -8.28 -2.96
C SER A 221 19.81 -8.56 -4.47
N TYR A 222 20.08 -7.55 -5.30
CA TYR A 222 20.17 -7.65 -6.75
C TYR A 222 18.87 -8.10 -7.44
N ALA A 223 17.73 -7.82 -6.81
CA ALA A 223 16.44 -8.36 -7.23
C ALA A 223 15.89 -7.75 -8.53
N ASN A 224 15.39 -8.60 -9.43
CA ASN A 224 14.40 -8.26 -10.43
C ASN A 224 13.00 -8.42 -9.80
N THR A 225 12.26 -7.32 -9.66
CA THR A 225 11.03 -7.26 -8.83
C THR A 225 9.81 -7.18 -9.71
N ILE A 226 9.30 -8.34 -10.13
CA ILE A 226 8.12 -8.48 -10.99
C ILE A 226 6.87 -8.17 -10.16
N SER A 227 6.06 -7.23 -10.63
CA SER A 227 4.86 -6.83 -9.91
C SER A 227 3.74 -7.85 -10.02
N TYR A 228 3.01 -8.02 -8.93
CA TYR A 228 1.69 -8.65 -8.92
C TYR A 228 0.62 -7.70 -8.41
N LEU A 229 -0.64 -7.94 -8.78
CA LEU A 229 -1.77 -7.12 -8.36
C LEU A 229 -2.22 -7.52 -6.96
N THR A 230 -2.59 -6.56 -6.11
CA THR A 230 -3.33 -6.90 -4.89
C THR A 230 -4.74 -7.37 -5.25
N PRO A 231 -5.41 -8.18 -4.42
CA PRO A 231 -6.77 -8.63 -4.65
C PRO A 231 -7.70 -7.49 -5.04
N PRO A 232 -8.70 -7.75 -5.90
CA PRO A 232 -9.71 -6.77 -6.22
C PRO A 232 -10.30 -6.25 -4.91
N ALA A 233 -10.35 -4.93 -4.81
CA ALA A 233 -10.78 -4.29 -3.59
C ALA A 233 -12.32 -4.24 -3.56
N GLU A 234 -12.90 -4.52 -2.41
CA GLU A 234 -14.34 -4.46 -2.19
C GLU A 234 -14.67 -3.34 -1.22
N ASN A 235 -15.91 -2.85 -1.27
CA ASN A 235 -16.44 -2.00 -0.22
C ASN A 235 -16.66 -2.86 1.04
N ALA A 236 -16.18 -2.40 2.20
CA ALA A 236 -16.28 -3.14 3.45
C ALA A 236 -17.74 -3.50 3.82
N GLY A 237 -18.69 -2.70 3.37
CA GLY A 237 -20.11 -2.92 3.60
C GLY A 237 -20.50 -2.70 5.06
N LEU A 238 -21.73 -3.09 5.41
CA LEU A 238 -22.26 -2.99 6.77
C LEU A 238 -22.71 -4.37 7.26
N TYR A 239 -22.46 -4.64 8.54
CA TYR A 239 -22.81 -5.91 9.17
C TYR A 239 -23.45 -5.70 10.55
N LYS A 240 -24.31 -6.66 10.95
CA LYS A 240 -24.94 -6.72 12.28
C LYS A 240 -25.58 -5.37 12.68
N GLY A 241 -25.19 -4.80 13.83
CA GLY A 241 -25.74 -3.55 14.36
C GLY A 241 -25.56 -2.33 13.44
N LEU A 242 -24.47 -2.28 12.66
CA LEU A 242 -24.24 -1.18 11.71
C LEU A 242 -25.24 -1.20 10.56
N LYS A 243 -25.63 -2.39 10.09
CA LYS A 243 -26.67 -2.54 9.08
C LYS A 243 -28.04 -2.10 9.62
N GLN A 244 -28.38 -2.55 10.83
CA GLN A 244 -29.60 -2.12 11.52
C GLN A 244 -29.64 -0.59 11.69
N LEU A 245 -28.52 0.02 12.07
CA LEU A 245 -28.41 1.47 12.20
C LEU A 245 -28.65 2.20 10.87
N SER A 246 -28.12 1.69 9.76
CA SER A 246 -28.38 2.24 8.42
C SER A 246 -29.86 2.16 8.01
N GLU A 247 -30.56 1.09 8.39
CA GLU A 247 -32.00 0.95 8.12
C GLU A 247 -32.84 1.94 8.94
N LEU A 248 -32.45 2.18 10.21
CA LEU A 248 -33.07 3.22 11.06
C LEU A 248 -32.88 4.61 10.46
N ILE A 249 -31.65 4.94 10.01
CA ILE A 249 -31.33 6.21 9.35
C ILE A 249 -32.15 6.37 8.07
N SER A 250 -32.25 5.32 7.25
CA SER A 250 -33.04 5.37 6.01
C SER A 250 -34.53 5.62 6.25
N SER A 251 -35.03 5.16 7.40
CA SER A 251 -36.42 5.38 7.83
C SER A 251 -36.67 6.76 8.44
N TYR A 252 -35.61 7.55 8.71
CA TYR A 252 -35.71 8.83 9.39
C TYR A 252 -36.58 9.83 8.62
N GLN A 253 -36.36 9.98 7.31
CA GLN A 253 -37.04 11.00 6.51
C GLN A 253 -38.57 10.78 6.48
N SER A 254 -39.03 9.55 6.28
CA SER A 254 -40.47 9.23 6.28
C SER A 254 -41.12 9.37 7.66
N LEU A 255 -40.40 9.00 8.72
CA LEU A 255 -40.89 9.11 10.10
C LEU A 255 -40.88 10.55 10.63
N LYS A 256 -39.97 11.38 10.12
CA LYS A 256 -39.92 12.82 10.40
C LYS A 256 -41.19 13.51 9.90
N ASP A 257 -41.61 13.20 8.67
CA ASP A 257 -42.80 13.80 8.04
C ASP A 257 -44.13 13.37 8.72
N THR A 258 -44.13 12.24 9.42
CA THR A 258 -45.31 11.71 10.16
C THR A 258 -45.33 12.10 11.64
N GLY A 259 -44.44 13.01 12.08
CA GLY A 259 -44.36 13.49 13.47
C GLY A 259 -43.67 12.53 14.46
N ARG A 260 -43.16 11.38 13.99
CA ARG A 260 -42.46 10.38 14.81
C ARG A 260 -40.94 10.56 14.83
N GLY A 261 -40.45 11.68 14.31
CA GLY A 261 -39.02 11.99 14.19
C GLY A 261 -38.23 11.94 15.51
N SER A 262 -38.87 12.19 16.66
CA SER A 262 -38.16 12.12 17.96
C SER A 262 -37.83 10.68 18.36
N GLN A 263 -38.79 9.76 18.20
CA GLN A 263 -38.65 8.36 18.65
C GLN A 263 -37.58 7.63 17.84
N ILE A 264 -37.58 7.84 16.52
CA ILE A 264 -36.57 7.23 15.64
C ILE A 264 -35.16 7.75 15.94
N VAL A 265 -34.99 9.03 16.30
CA VAL A 265 -33.69 9.58 16.67
C VAL A 265 -33.18 8.97 17.97
N SER A 266 -34.05 8.76 18.96
CA SER A 266 -33.67 8.03 20.18
C SER A 266 -33.21 6.61 19.88
N SER A 267 -33.88 5.90 18.96
CA SER A 267 -33.44 4.59 18.50
C SER A 267 -32.09 4.63 17.77
N ILE A 268 -31.88 5.62 16.88
CA ILE A 268 -30.60 5.83 16.18
C ILE A 268 -29.47 6.07 17.19
N ILE A 269 -29.66 6.95 18.19
CA ILE A 269 -28.66 7.23 19.22
C ILE A 269 -28.33 5.96 20.02
N SER A 270 -29.35 5.21 20.44
CA SER A 270 -29.13 4.00 21.24
C SER A 270 -28.40 2.91 20.45
N THR A 271 -28.80 2.66 19.20
CA THR A 271 -28.10 1.70 18.33
C THR A 271 -26.68 2.19 17.97
N ALA A 272 -26.47 3.49 17.78
CA ALA A 272 -25.14 4.06 17.55
C ALA A 272 -24.20 3.84 18.75
N LYS A 273 -24.68 4.04 19.99
CA LYS A 273 -23.94 3.72 21.22
C LYS A 273 -23.64 2.23 21.34
N GLN A 274 -24.59 1.35 21.00
CA GLN A 274 -24.34 -0.10 20.97
C GLN A 274 -23.25 -0.47 19.94
N CYS A 275 -23.13 0.29 18.86
CA CYS A 275 -22.07 0.13 17.86
C CYS A 275 -20.76 0.86 18.23
N ASN A 276 -20.66 1.50 19.41
CA ASN A 276 -19.55 2.33 19.87
C ASN A 276 -19.28 3.61 19.03
N LEU A 277 -20.24 4.06 18.22
CA LEU A 277 -20.09 5.27 17.40
C LEU A 277 -20.16 6.58 18.23
N ASP A 278 -20.47 6.49 19.52
CA ASP A 278 -20.36 7.59 20.48
C ASP A 278 -18.92 8.06 20.73
N LYS A 279 -17.93 7.24 20.34
CA LYS A 279 -16.50 7.62 20.36
C LYS A 279 -16.09 8.43 19.12
N ASP A 280 -16.82 8.27 18.02
CA ASP A 280 -16.54 8.91 16.73
C ASP A 280 -17.42 10.14 16.49
N VAL A 281 -18.60 10.17 17.11
CA VAL A 281 -19.60 11.22 16.99
C VAL A 281 -20.04 11.63 18.38
N ASP A 282 -20.04 12.93 18.65
CA ASP A 282 -20.65 13.47 19.87
C ASP A 282 -22.17 13.24 19.84
N LEU A 283 -22.64 12.33 20.69
CA LEU A 283 -24.04 11.89 20.76
C LEU A 283 -24.69 12.40 22.06
N PRO A 284 -25.91 12.98 21.97
CA PRO A 284 -26.66 13.37 23.16
C PRO A 284 -26.91 12.23 24.15
N GLU A 285 -27.20 12.57 25.39
CA GLU A 285 -27.71 11.59 26.36
C GLU A 285 -29.06 11.01 25.90
N GLU A 286 -29.28 9.72 26.22
CA GLU A 286 -30.52 9.06 25.85
C GLU A 286 -31.72 9.70 26.58
N GLY A 287 -32.77 10.04 25.83
CA GLY A 287 -33.97 10.65 26.38
C GLY A 287 -33.95 12.18 26.49
N MET A 288 -32.84 12.85 26.11
CA MET A 288 -32.78 14.30 26.03
C MET A 288 -33.66 14.83 24.88
N GLU A 289 -34.52 15.81 25.16
CA GLU A 289 -35.27 16.50 24.11
C GLU A 289 -34.36 17.45 23.34
N ILE A 290 -34.20 17.17 22.04
CA ILE A 290 -33.41 17.98 21.11
C ILE A 290 -34.29 18.58 20.03
N SER A 291 -33.90 19.76 19.52
CA SER A 291 -34.63 20.49 18.47
C SER A 291 -34.62 19.73 17.15
N ALA A 292 -35.55 20.05 16.24
CA ALA A 292 -35.60 19.41 14.91
C ALA A 292 -34.29 19.57 14.12
N LYS A 293 -33.64 20.73 14.24
CA LYS A 293 -32.35 21.01 13.57
C LYS A 293 -31.21 20.18 14.15
N GLU A 294 -31.18 20.01 15.48
CA GLU A 294 -30.18 19.16 16.14
C GLU A 294 -30.40 17.69 15.84
N ARG A 295 -31.65 17.23 15.73
CA ARG A 295 -31.96 15.86 15.29
C ARG A 295 -31.37 15.56 13.92
N ASP A 296 -31.58 16.47 12.96
CA ASP A 296 -31.01 16.34 11.61
C ASP A 296 -29.48 16.27 11.66
N LEU A 297 -28.85 17.10 12.49
CA LEU A 297 -27.40 17.13 12.64
C LEU A 297 -26.85 15.84 13.26
N VAL A 298 -27.50 15.31 14.30
CA VAL A 298 -27.12 14.04 14.93
C VAL A 298 -27.23 12.90 13.92
N VAL A 299 -28.37 12.79 13.22
CA VAL A 299 -28.57 11.76 12.19
C VAL A 299 -27.54 11.91 11.07
N GLY A 300 -27.29 13.13 10.60
CA GLY A 300 -26.30 13.38 9.56
C GLY A 300 -24.87 13.02 9.96
N LYS A 301 -24.43 13.33 11.19
CA LYS A 301 -23.10 12.93 11.69
C LYS A 301 -22.96 11.41 11.78
N VAL A 302 -23.95 10.72 12.36
CA VAL A 302 -23.95 9.25 12.43
C VAL A 302 -23.98 8.64 11.04
N TYR A 303 -24.78 9.20 10.13
CA TYR A 303 -24.89 8.70 8.77
C TYR A 303 -23.60 8.85 7.99
N SER A 304 -22.92 10.00 8.10
CA SER A 304 -21.61 10.24 7.50
C SER A 304 -20.60 9.18 7.94
N LYS A 305 -20.56 8.83 9.25
CA LYS A 305 -19.70 7.75 9.76
C LYS A 305 -20.09 6.35 9.25
N ILE A 306 -21.37 6.06 9.13
CA ILE A 306 -21.82 4.79 8.54
C ILE A 306 -21.40 4.69 7.06
N MET A 307 -21.49 5.78 6.30
CA MET A 307 -21.04 5.81 4.91
C MET A 307 -19.52 5.71 4.79
N GLU A 308 -18.76 6.32 5.68
CA GLU A 308 -17.29 6.15 5.75
C GLU A 308 -16.92 4.67 5.93
N ILE A 309 -17.60 3.95 6.83
CA ILE A 309 -17.35 2.52 7.06
C ILE A 309 -17.78 1.69 5.84
N GLU A 310 -19.00 1.89 5.33
CA GLU A 310 -19.56 1.13 4.22
C GLU A 310 -18.69 1.24 2.97
N SER A 311 -18.27 2.46 2.65
CA SER A 311 -17.61 2.77 1.38
C SER A 311 -16.11 2.54 1.41
N ARG A 312 -15.53 2.27 2.59
CA ARG A 312 -14.10 1.98 2.72
C ARG A 312 -13.69 0.84 1.80
N LEU A 313 -12.83 1.15 0.84
CA LEU A 313 -12.33 0.19 -0.12
C LEU A 313 -11.15 -0.55 0.48
N LEU A 314 -11.23 -1.87 0.54
CA LEU A 314 -10.15 -2.72 1.03
C LEU A 314 -10.10 -4.05 0.25
N PRO A 315 -8.91 -4.61 0.02
CA PRO A 315 -8.78 -5.94 -0.57
C PRO A 315 -9.42 -6.99 0.34
N CYS A 316 -10.39 -7.73 -0.21
CA CYS A 316 -11.08 -8.84 0.46
C CYS A 316 -10.58 -10.16 -0.13
N GLY A 317 -9.57 -10.76 0.50
CA GLY A 317 -9.03 -12.06 0.07
C GLY A 317 -7.53 -12.01 -0.21
N LEU A 318 -7.06 -12.94 -1.04
CA LEU A 318 -5.66 -13.13 -1.41
C LEU A 318 -5.53 -13.32 -2.92
N HIS A 319 -4.47 -12.78 -3.51
CA HIS A 319 -4.18 -12.86 -4.94
C HIS A 319 -3.48 -14.19 -5.25
N VAL A 320 -3.71 -14.74 -6.44
CA VAL A 320 -2.97 -15.88 -6.98
C VAL A 320 -2.23 -15.39 -8.22
N ILE A 321 -0.91 -15.57 -8.25
CA ILE A 321 -0.10 -15.16 -9.40
C ILE A 321 -0.63 -15.79 -10.70
N GLY A 322 -0.86 -14.97 -11.72
CA GLY A 322 -1.41 -15.41 -13.00
C GLY A 322 -2.93 -15.59 -13.04
N GLU A 323 -3.64 -15.19 -11.98
CA GLU A 323 -5.11 -15.13 -11.95
C GLU A 323 -5.55 -13.66 -11.83
N PRO A 324 -5.67 -12.91 -12.95
CA PRO A 324 -6.15 -11.53 -12.90
C PRO A 324 -7.62 -11.47 -12.45
N PRO A 325 -8.06 -10.34 -11.86
CA PRO A 325 -9.47 -10.17 -11.52
C PRO A 325 -10.34 -10.24 -12.77
N THR A 326 -11.55 -10.75 -12.62
CA THR A 326 -12.59 -10.60 -13.64
C THR A 326 -12.95 -9.13 -13.79
N ALA A 327 -13.52 -8.77 -14.94
CA ALA A 327 -13.95 -7.38 -15.17
C ALA A 327 -14.99 -6.91 -14.14
N MET A 328 -15.86 -7.80 -13.65
CA MET A 328 -16.85 -7.47 -12.63
C MET A 328 -16.21 -7.21 -11.26
N GLU A 329 -15.17 -7.95 -10.90
CA GLU A 329 -14.39 -7.70 -9.67
C GLU A 329 -13.60 -6.39 -9.75
N ALA A 330 -13.28 -5.90 -10.95
CA ALA A 330 -12.62 -4.62 -11.15
C ALA A 330 -13.53 -3.39 -10.95
N VAL A 331 -14.86 -3.55 -10.85
CA VAL A 331 -15.83 -2.45 -10.77
C VAL A 331 -15.51 -1.50 -9.61
N ALA A 332 -15.29 -2.03 -8.41
CA ALA A 332 -15.05 -1.20 -7.23
C ALA A 332 -13.72 -0.42 -7.31
N THR A 333 -12.69 -1.02 -7.90
CA THR A 333 -11.43 -0.32 -8.24
C THR A 333 -11.68 0.81 -9.24
N LEU A 334 -12.43 0.55 -10.32
CA LEU A 334 -12.77 1.55 -11.34
C LEU A 334 -13.60 2.70 -10.78
N VAL A 335 -14.54 2.43 -9.86
CA VAL A 335 -15.32 3.47 -9.18
C VAL A 335 -14.40 4.46 -8.46
N ASN A 336 -13.35 3.97 -7.80
CA ASN A 336 -12.41 4.84 -7.10
C ASN A 336 -11.43 5.54 -8.05
N ILE A 337 -11.00 4.89 -9.14
CA ILE A 337 -10.24 5.55 -10.22
C ILE A 337 -11.04 6.72 -10.79
N ALA A 338 -12.36 6.53 -10.97
CA ALA A 338 -13.29 7.53 -11.46
C ALA A 338 -13.61 8.63 -10.44
N ALA A 339 -13.28 8.44 -9.15
CA ALA A 339 -13.56 9.39 -8.09
C ALA A 339 -12.48 10.47 -7.91
N LEU A 340 -11.42 10.45 -8.72
CA LEU A 340 -10.31 11.41 -8.65
C LEU A 340 -10.28 12.30 -9.89
N ASP A 341 -10.14 13.61 -9.68
CA ASP A 341 -9.85 14.55 -10.76
C ASP A 341 -8.41 14.36 -11.27
N ARG A 342 -8.21 14.39 -12.59
CA ARG A 342 -6.90 14.28 -13.25
C ARG A 342 -6.71 15.47 -14.20
N PRO A 343 -6.43 16.68 -13.64
CA PRO A 343 -6.38 17.90 -14.43
C PRO A 343 -5.28 17.88 -15.50
N GLU A 344 -4.15 17.21 -15.23
CA GLU A 344 -3.05 17.04 -16.19
C GLU A 344 -3.46 16.24 -17.44
N GLU A 345 -4.50 15.41 -17.32
CA GLU A 345 -5.07 14.60 -18.40
C GLU A 345 -6.38 15.19 -18.94
N GLY A 346 -6.85 16.31 -18.38
CA GLY A 346 -8.13 16.94 -18.75
C GLY A 346 -9.36 16.13 -18.33
N ILE A 347 -9.24 15.25 -17.32
CA ILE A 347 -10.33 14.35 -16.89
C ILE A 347 -10.90 14.86 -15.56
N SER A 348 -12.22 15.10 -15.54
CA SER A 348 -12.97 15.35 -14.31
C SER A 348 -13.48 14.03 -13.70
N SER A 349 -13.51 13.97 -12.37
CA SER A 349 -14.04 12.84 -11.62
C SER A 349 -15.55 12.71 -11.84
N LEU A 350 -16.06 11.47 -11.76
CA LEU A 350 -17.48 11.20 -11.84
C LEU A 350 -18.26 11.92 -10.72
N PRO A 351 -17.81 11.92 -9.45
CA PRO A 351 -18.44 12.74 -8.41
C PRO A 351 -18.50 14.23 -8.74
N SER A 352 -17.42 14.83 -9.27
CA SER A 352 -17.37 16.23 -9.69
C SER A 352 -18.40 16.51 -10.79
N ILE A 353 -18.43 15.68 -11.83
CA ILE A 353 -19.40 15.80 -12.94
C ILE A 353 -20.85 15.71 -12.43
N LEU A 354 -21.13 14.77 -11.51
CA LEU A 354 -22.46 14.59 -10.94
C LEU A 354 -22.86 15.76 -10.02
N ALA A 355 -21.93 16.28 -9.21
CA ALA A 355 -22.15 17.43 -8.34
C ALA A 355 -22.51 18.71 -9.14
N GLU A 356 -21.82 18.95 -10.26
CA GLU A 356 -22.07 20.09 -11.15
C GLU A 356 -23.52 20.10 -11.67
N THR A 357 -24.13 18.93 -11.94
CA THR A 357 -25.54 18.86 -12.36
C THR A 357 -26.52 19.34 -11.31
N ALA A 358 -26.13 19.24 -10.03
CA ALA A 358 -26.89 19.75 -8.90
C ALA A 358 -26.58 21.23 -8.59
N GLY A 359 -25.73 21.88 -9.40
CA GLY A 359 -25.27 23.25 -9.20
C GLY A 359 -24.38 23.38 -7.96
N ARG A 360 -23.63 22.33 -7.63
CA ARG A 360 -22.78 22.26 -6.44
C ARG A 360 -21.35 21.90 -6.83
N ASP A 361 -20.41 22.33 -6.00
CA ASP A 361 -19.04 21.88 -6.00
C ASP A 361 -18.88 20.64 -5.10
N ILE A 362 -18.06 19.67 -5.51
CA ILE A 362 -17.91 18.40 -4.77
C ILE A 362 -17.15 18.59 -3.44
N GLU A 363 -16.19 19.51 -3.37
CA GLU A 363 -15.45 19.80 -2.13
C GLU A 363 -16.36 20.43 -1.08
N ASP A 364 -17.28 21.31 -1.50
CA ASP A 364 -18.30 21.86 -0.61
C ASP A 364 -19.23 20.77 -0.05
N ILE A 365 -19.57 19.77 -0.87
CA ILE A 365 -20.39 18.63 -0.42
C ILE A 365 -19.60 17.80 0.61
N TYR A 366 -18.32 17.50 0.36
CA TYR A 366 -17.48 16.78 1.32
C TYR A 366 -17.38 17.53 2.66
N ARG A 367 -17.07 18.84 2.63
CA ARG A 367 -16.96 19.66 3.84
C ARG A 367 -18.27 19.74 4.63
N SER A 368 -19.40 19.84 3.95
CA SER A 368 -20.72 19.85 4.61
C SER A 368 -21.10 18.47 5.15
N SER A 369 -20.72 17.40 4.46
CA SER A 369 -20.90 16.02 4.92
C SER A 369 -20.08 15.74 6.18
N ASP A 370 -18.83 16.21 6.25
CA ASP A 370 -17.97 16.12 7.43
C ASP A 370 -18.59 16.83 8.65
N LYS A 371 -19.30 17.95 8.41
CA LYS A 371 -20.05 18.68 9.43
C LYS A 371 -21.37 17.99 9.83
N GLY A 372 -21.76 16.92 9.15
CA GLY A 372 -23.01 16.19 9.39
C GLY A 372 -24.27 16.90 8.88
N ILE A 373 -24.14 17.78 7.87
CA ILE A 373 -25.32 18.41 7.26
C ILE A 373 -26.08 17.35 6.46
N LEU A 374 -27.20 16.85 7.03
CA LEU A 374 -27.93 15.68 6.52
C LEU A 374 -28.23 15.73 5.01
N LYS A 375 -28.68 16.88 4.49
CA LYS A 375 -28.97 17.05 3.06
C LYS A 375 -27.74 16.80 2.17
N ASP A 376 -26.56 17.22 2.61
CA ASP A 376 -25.31 17.05 1.86
C ASP A 376 -24.73 15.65 2.05
N VAL A 377 -24.93 15.02 3.21
CA VAL A 377 -24.63 13.58 3.43
C VAL A 377 -25.47 12.70 2.48
N GLU A 378 -26.78 12.98 2.38
CA GLU A 378 -27.68 12.29 1.44
C GLU A 378 -27.32 12.54 -0.02
N LEU A 379 -26.96 13.78 -0.37
CA LEU A 379 -26.51 14.13 -1.71
C LEU A 379 -25.23 13.37 -2.07
N LEU A 380 -24.25 13.32 -1.16
CA LEU A 380 -23.01 12.60 -1.36
C LEU A 380 -23.29 11.11 -1.57
N ARG A 381 -24.16 10.49 -0.75
CA ARG A 381 -24.56 9.09 -0.98
C ARG A 381 -25.16 8.88 -2.37
N GLN A 382 -26.08 9.75 -2.79
CA GLN A 382 -26.69 9.64 -4.11
C GLN A 382 -25.66 9.75 -5.25
N ILE A 383 -24.65 10.61 -5.10
CA ILE A 383 -23.53 10.72 -6.03
C ILE A 383 -22.71 9.41 -6.04
N THR A 384 -22.39 8.87 -4.88
CA THR A 384 -21.64 7.61 -4.74
C THR A 384 -22.39 6.42 -5.35
N ASP A 385 -23.67 6.24 -5.02
CA ASP A 385 -24.51 5.17 -5.54
C ASP A 385 -24.68 5.27 -7.05
N THR A 386 -24.87 6.49 -7.57
CA THR A 386 -24.97 6.74 -9.01
C THR A 386 -23.65 6.44 -9.71
N SER A 387 -22.52 6.80 -9.10
CA SER A 387 -21.19 6.50 -9.63
C SER A 387 -20.99 4.99 -9.75
N ARG A 388 -21.28 4.24 -8.67
CA ARG A 388 -21.22 2.77 -8.65
C ARG A 388 -22.08 2.15 -9.75
N GLY A 389 -23.33 2.59 -9.87
CA GLY A 389 -24.25 2.06 -10.88
C GLY A 389 -23.85 2.38 -12.33
N ALA A 390 -23.32 3.58 -12.58
CA ALA A 390 -22.84 3.96 -13.91
C ALA A 390 -21.61 3.16 -14.33
N ILE A 391 -20.64 2.94 -13.42
CA ILE A 391 -19.47 2.09 -13.68
C ILE A 391 -19.89 0.62 -13.84
N TYR A 392 -20.78 0.11 -13.01
CA TYR A 392 -21.31 -1.26 -13.14
C TYR A 392 -21.96 -1.46 -14.52
N ALA A 393 -22.87 -0.55 -14.94
CA ALA A 393 -23.54 -0.63 -16.23
C ALA A 393 -22.57 -0.55 -17.42
N PHE A 394 -21.49 0.20 -17.27
CA PHE A 394 -20.39 0.24 -18.24
C PHE A 394 -19.69 -1.13 -18.35
N VAL A 395 -19.20 -1.65 -17.23
CA VAL A 395 -18.45 -2.91 -17.19
C VAL A 395 -19.30 -4.07 -17.69
N GLU A 396 -20.55 -4.19 -17.23
CA GLU A 396 -21.50 -5.25 -17.62
C GLU A 396 -21.72 -5.32 -19.13
N ARG A 397 -21.72 -4.19 -19.84
CA ARG A 397 -21.88 -4.20 -21.32
C ARG A 397 -20.59 -4.47 -22.07
N THR A 398 -19.44 -4.21 -21.45
CA THR A 398 -18.12 -4.48 -22.04
C THR A 398 -17.64 -5.91 -21.83
N THR A 399 -18.34 -6.72 -21.03
CA THR A 399 -17.97 -8.12 -20.74
C THR A 399 -18.74 -9.13 -21.59
N ASN A 400 -18.18 -10.32 -21.78
CA ASN A 400 -18.91 -11.49 -22.29
C ASN A 400 -19.51 -12.33 -21.15
N SER A 401 -20.24 -13.40 -21.51
CA SER A 401 -20.80 -14.38 -20.56
C SER A 401 -19.77 -15.12 -19.69
N LYS A 402 -18.47 -14.96 -19.96
CA LYS A 402 -17.36 -15.51 -19.16
C LYS A 402 -16.69 -14.45 -18.26
N GLY A 403 -17.23 -13.23 -18.18
CA GLY A 403 -16.67 -12.14 -17.37
C GLY A 403 -15.38 -11.54 -17.92
N GLN A 404 -14.98 -11.91 -19.15
CA GLN A 404 -13.81 -11.39 -19.83
C GLN A 404 -14.18 -10.15 -20.63
N VAL A 405 -13.26 -9.20 -20.69
CA VAL A 405 -13.40 -7.99 -21.51
C VAL A 405 -13.37 -8.39 -22.99
N VAL A 406 -14.41 -8.07 -23.74
CA VAL A 406 -14.44 -8.27 -25.20
C VAL A 406 -13.99 -6.99 -25.87
N ASP A 407 -12.93 -7.08 -26.66
CA ASP A 407 -12.30 -6.01 -27.46
C ASP A 407 -12.95 -4.64 -27.28
N VAL A 408 -12.48 -3.95 -26.24
CA VAL A 408 -12.97 -2.64 -25.82
C VAL A 408 -12.91 -1.67 -26.99
N ALA A 409 -11.87 -1.75 -27.83
CA ALA A 409 -11.68 -0.89 -28.98
C ALA A 409 -12.76 -1.10 -30.07
N ASP A 410 -13.07 -2.33 -30.48
CA ASP A 410 -14.08 -2.58 -31.51
C ASP A 410 -15.52 -2.35 -30.99
N LYS A 411 -15.77 -2.63 -29.70
CA LYS A 411 -17.06 -2.32 -29.06
C LYS A 411 -17.21 -0.82 -28.76
N LEU A 412 -16.19 -0.10 -28.32
CA LEU A 412 -16.28 1.37 -28.14
C LEU A 412 -16.44 2.06 -29.48
N THR A 413 -15.71 1.64 -30.52
CA THR A 413 -15.86 2.25 -31.85
C THR A 413 -17.26 2.01 -32.42
N SER A 414 -17.89 0.87 -32.12
CA SER A 414 -19.31 0.62 -32.47
C SER A 414 -20.32 1.33 -31.55
N ILE A 415 -20.04 1.48 -30.25
CA ILE A 415 -20.86 2.27 -29.30
C ILE A 415 -20.78 3.78 -29.64
N LEU A 416 -19.61 4.29 -30.01
CA LEU A 416 -19.37 5.68 -30.37
C LEU A 416 -19.74 6.01 -31.82
N GLY A 417 -19.67 5.02 -32.74
CA GLY A 417 -19.84 5.21 -34.18
C GLY A 417 -21.24 4.95 -34.74
N PHE A 418 -22.09 4.17 -34.05
CA PHE A 418 -23.43 3.82 -34.54
C PHE A 418 -24.48 3.87 -33.43
N GLY A 419 -25.11 5.03 -33.17
CA GLY A 419 -26.48 5.16 -32.62
C GLY A 419 -26.90 4.34 -31.39
N ILE A 420 -25.97 3.67 -30.69
CA ILE A 420 -26.22 2.85 -29.52
C ILE A 420 -26.06 3.77 -28.30
N ASN A 421 -27.09 3.82 -27.46
CA ASN A 421 -27.04 4.63 -26.25
C ASN A 421 -25.89 4.17 -25.34
N GLU A 422 -24.96 5.10 -25.05
CA GLU A 422 -23.88 4.94 -24.09
C GLU A 422 -24.43 4.36 -22.76
N PRO A 423 -23.91 3.23 -22.24
CA PRO A 423 -24.55 2.49 -21.14
C PRO A 423 -24.66 3.32 -19.86
N TRP A 424 -23.62 4.09 -19.54
CA TRP A 424 -23.61 5.01 -18.41
C TRP A 424 -24.63 6.13 -18.59
N VAL A 425 -24.80 6.69 -19.79
CA VAL A 425 -25.84 7.72 -20.06
C VAL A 425 -27.24 7.15 -19.91
N GLN A 426 -27.47 5.93 -20.37
CA GLN A 426 -28.75 5.24 -20.20
C GLN A 426 -29.05 4.92 -18.72
N TYR A 427 -28.03 4.59 -17.93
CA TYR A 427 -28.19 4.45 -16.48
C TYR A 427 -28.57 5.80 -15.86
N LEU A 428 -27.81 6.86 -16.17
CA LEU A 428 -28.01 8.20 -15.65
C LEU A 428 -29.38 8.79 -16.01
N SER A 429 -29.99 8.42 -17.14
CA SER A 429 -31.32 8.90 -17.53
C SER A 429 -32.44 8.52 -16.55
N ASN A 430 -32.22 7.49 -15.74
CA ASN A 430 -33.14 7.06 -14.68
C ASN A 430 -32.82 7.67 -13.30
N THR A 431 -31.84 8.58 -13.25
CA THR A 431 -31.38 9.24 -12.02
C THR A 431 -31.64 10.74 -12.11
N LYS A 432 -31.49 11.45 -10.99
CA LYS A 432 -31.57 12.92 -10.99
C LYS A 432 -30.43 13.59 -11.77
N PHE A 433 -29.38 12.84 -12.09
CA PHE A 433 -28.17 13.32 -12.76
C PHE A 433 -28.22 13.19 -14.29
N TYR A 434 -29.42 13.02 -14.87
CA TYR A 434 -29.63 12.84 -16.33
C TYR A 434 -29.09 13.96 -17.23
N ARG A 435 -28.74 15.12 -16.65
CA ARG A 435 -28.14 16.29 -17.35
C ARG A 435 -26.62 16.38 -17.19
N ALA A 436 -25.96 15.33 -16.71
CA ALA A 436 -24.51 15.28 -16.63
C ALA A 436 -23.85 15.59 -17.98
N ASP A 437 -22.73 16.32 -17.93
CA ASP A 437 -22.00 16.75 -19.12
C ASP A 437 -21.51 15.53 -19.91
N ARG A 438 -22.05 15.36 -21.12
CA ARG A 438 -21.78 14.18 -21.95
C ARG A 438 -20.35 14.13 -22.46
N GLU A 439 -19.71 15.26 -22.71
CA GLU A 439 -18.33 15.29 -23.21
C GLU A 439 -17.34 14.95 -22.09
N LYS A 440 -17.55 15.48 -20.88
CA LYS A 440 -16.77 15.08 -19.69
C LYS A 440 -16.95 13.59 -19.39
N LEU A 441 -18.19 13.08 -19.44
CA LEU A 441 -18.47 11.66 -19.25
C LEU A 441 -17.75 10.80 -20.29
N ARG A 442 -17.86 11.13 -21.59
CA ARG A 442 -17.19 10.36 -22.64
C ARG A 442 -15.68 10.31 -22.42
N THR A 443 -15.06 11.44 -22.10
CA THR A 443 -13.62 11.53 -21.81
C THR A 443 -13.23 10.61 -20.66
N LEU A 444 -13.99 10.66 -19.55
CA LEU A 444 -13.76 9.80 -18.39
C LEU A 444 -13.95 8.31 -18.72
N PHE A 445 -15.04 7.93 -19.37
CA PHE A 445 -15.33 6.51 -19.63
C PHE A 445 -14.38 5.89 -20.67
N VAL A 446 -13.83 6.67 -21.61
CA VAL A 446 -12.73 6.21 -22.48
C VAL A 446 -11.49 5.87 -21.66
N PHE A 447 -11.11 6.74 -20.73
CA PHE A 447 -9.99 6.49 -19.82
C PHE A 447 -10.23 5.27 -18.91
N LEU A 448 -11.46 5.11 -18.38
CA LEU A 448 -11.81 3.94 -17.57
C LEU A 448 -11.80 2.64 -18.38
N ALA A 449 -12.07 2.69 -19.68
CA ALA A 449 -11.98 1.53 -20.57
C ALA A 449 -10.53 1.04 -20.70
N GLU A 450 -9.58 1.97 -20.88
CA GLU A 450 -8.16 1.63 -20.88
C GLU A 450 -7.73 1.10 -19.51
N CYS A 451 -8.14 1.75 -18.40
CA CYS A 451 -7.86 1.24 -17.06
C CYS A 451 -8.37 -0.20 -16.87
N LEU A 452 -9.62 -0.49 -17.27
CA LEU A 452 -10.20 -1.83 -17.17
C LEU A 452 -9.36 -2.87 -17.91
N LYS A 453 -8.91 -2.56 -19.13
CA LYS A 453 -8.04 -3.44 -19.91
C LYS A 453 -6.72 -3.75 -19.20
N LEU A 454 -6.14 -2.75 -18.52
CA LEU A 454 -4.89 -2.92 -17.77
C LEU A 454 -5.09 -3.69 -16.46
N ILE A 455 -6.24 -3.53 -15.79
CA ILE A 455 -6.56 -4.25 -14.54
C ILE A 455 -6.70 -5.75 -14.79
N VAL A 456 -7.35 -6.15 -15.90
CA VAL A 456 -7.62 -7.57 -16.20
C VAL A 456 -6.51 -8.25 -17.01
N ALA A 457 -5.38 -7.58 -17.22
CA ALA A 457 -4.28 -8.10 -18.01
C ALA A 457 -3.52 -9.22 -17.27
N ASP A 458 -3.23 -10.32 -17.97
CA ASP A 458 -2.51 -11.47 -17.42
C ASP A 458 -1.05 -11.50 -17.91
N ASN A 459 -0.17 -10.78 -17.20
CA ASN A 459 1.23 -10.63 -17.58
C ASN A 459 2.22 -11.21 -16.55
N GLU A 460 1.73 -11.61 -15.37
CA GLU A 460 2.56 -11.87 -14.19
C GLU A 460 3.49 -13.08 -14.40
N ILE A 461 2.95 -14.22 -14.84
CA ILE A 461 3.77 -15.42 -15.12
C ILE A 461 4.59 -15.25 -16.39
N GLY A 462 4.05 -14.58 -17.41
CA GLY A 462 4.78 -14.27 -18.65
C GLY A 462 6.11 -13.54 -18.39
N SER A 463 6.11 -12.65 -17.41
CA SER A 463 7.28 -11.85 -17.06
C SER A 463 8.31 -12.63 -16.24
N LEU A 464 7.86 -13.60 -15.42
CA LEU A 464 8.76 -14.55 -14.77
C LEU A 464 9.51 -15.39 -15.81
N LYS A 465 8.80 -15.87 -16.85
CA LYS A 465 9.44 -16.61 -17.94
C LYS A 465 10.51 -15.79 -18.63
N GLN A 466 10.21 -14.52 -18.94
CA GLN A 466 11.20 -13.60 -19.52
C GLN A 466 12.44 -13.49 -18.62
N ALA A 467 12.26 -13.31 -17.32
CA ALA A 467 13.37 -13.25 -16.37
C ALA A 467 14.21 -14.54 -16.35
N LEU A 468 13.57 -15.71 -16.25
CA LEU A 468 14.24 -17.01 -16.24
C LEU A 468 14.92 -17.34 -17.57
N GLU A 469 14.48 -16.73 -18.68
CA GLU A 469 15.11 -16.81 -19.99
C GLU A 469 16.27 -15.84 -20.20
N GLY A 470 16.60 -15.01 -19.19
CA GLY A 470 17.63 -13.99 -19.30
C GLY A 470 17.23 -12.84 -20.23
N LYS A 471 15.92 -12.62 -20.43
CA LYS A 471 15.37 -11.53 -21.23
C LYS A 471 15.10 -10.29 -20.37
N TYR A 472 14.91 -9.17 -21.04
CA TYR A 472 14.54 -7.91 -20.42
C TYR A 472 13.07 -7.92 -19.97
N VAL A 473 12.84 -7.80 -18.66
CA VAL A 473 11.50 -7.57 -18.08
C VAL A 473 11.23 -6.07 -18.09
N GLU A 474 10.10 -5.67 -18.69
CA GLU A 474 9.73 -4.26 -18.84
C GLU A 474 9.62 -3.55 -17.48
N PRO A 475 10.24 -2.38 -17.29
CA PRO A 475 10.10 -1.59 -16.08
C PRO A 475 8.77 -0.84 -16.05
N GLY A 476 8.29 -0.55 -14.84
CA GLY A 476 7.11 0.30 -14.64
C GLY A 476 7.10 0.95 -13.27
N PRO A 477 6.32 2.01 -13.07
CA PRO A 477 6.17 2.60 -11.74
C PRO A 477 5.43 1.62 -10.82
N GLY A 478 5.94 1.41 -9.61
CA GLY A 478 5.12 0.86 -8.53
C GLY A 478 4.40 1.99 -7.78
N GLY A 479 3.27 1.69 -7.16
CA GLY A 479 2.44 2.69 -6.49
C GLY A 479 1.00 2.25 -6.30
N ASP A 480 0.15 3.20 -5.95
CA ASP A 480 -1.28 2.94 -5.81
C ASP A 480 -1.96 2.97 -7.19
N PRO A 481 -2.58 1.87 -7.66
CA PRO A 481 -3.18 1.80 -8.99
C PRO A 481 -4.43 2.66 -9.14
N ILE A 482 -5.08 3.06 -8.04
CA ILE A 482 -6.24 3.97 -8.07
C ILE A 482 -5.76 5.40 -8.31
N ARG A 483 -4.75 5.85 -7.55
CA ARG A 483 -4.17 7.19 -7.72
C ARG A 483 -3.40 7.31 -9.03
N ASN A 484 -2.60 6.30 -9.37
CA ASN A 484 -1.79 6.26 -10.58
C ASN A 484 -2.02 4.96 -11.39
N PRO A 485 -2.97 4.96 -12.34
CA PRO A 485 -3.22 3.80 -13.19
C PRO A 485 -2.04 3.35 -14.07
N LYS A 486 -0.99 4.18 -14.23
CA LYS A 486 0.26 3.77 -14.93
C LYS A 486 1.03 2.66 -14.22
N VAL A 487 0.66 2.34 -12.97
CA VAL A 487 1.14 1.16 -12.24
C VAL A 487 0.67 -0.14 -12.90
N LEU A 488 -0.44 -0.08 -13.64
CA LEU A 488 -0.99 -1.18 -14.40
C LEU A 488 -0.43 -1.17 -15.85
N PRO A 489 -0.36 -2.33 -16.52
CA PRO A 489 -0.65 -3.67 -16.00
C PRO A 489 0.50 -4.17 -15.11
N THR A 490 0.22 -5.21 -14.31
CA THR A 490 1.24 -5.89 -13.49
C THR A 490 2.13 -6.78 -14.36
N GLY A 491 3.09 -7.50 -13.76
CA GLY A 491 4.15 -8.21 -14.46
C GLY A 491 5.36 -7.35 -14.81
N LYS A 492 5.44 -6.10 -14.33
CA LYS A 492 6.56 -5.20 -14.63
C LYS A 492 7.65 -5.27 -13.57
N ASN A 493 8.89 -4.99 -13.96
CA ASN A 493 9.99 -4.79 -13.05
C ASN A 493 9.86 -3.43 -12.35
N ILE A 494 9.09 -3.37 -11.26
CA ILE A 494 8.63 -2.09 -10.70
C ILE A 494 9.76 -1.25 -10.10
N HIS A 495 9.64 0.06 -10.19
CA HIS A 495 10.54 1.03 -9.58
C HIS A 495 9.78 2.09 -8.78
N ALA A 496 10.51 2.81 -7.91
CA ALA A 496 10.02 4.02 -7.26
C ALA A 496 9.98 5.20 -8.26
N LEU A 497 10.39 6.39 -7.83
CA LEU A 497 10.45 7.60 -8.65
C LEU A 497 11.80 8.31 -8.46
N ASP A 498 12.06 9.34 -9.26
CA ASP A 498 13.22 10.21 -9.05
C ASP A 498 13.07 10.95 -7.70
N PRO A 499 13.99 10.75 -6.73
CA PRO A 499 13.93 11.45 -5.45
C PRO A 499 13.90 12.98 -5.55
N GLN A 500 14.28 13.57 -6.69
CA GLN A 500 14.23 15.03 -6.93
C GLN A 500 12.93 15.49 -7.60
N SER A 501 12.03 14.59 -8.01
CA SER A 501 10.75 14.96 -8.62
C SER A 501 9.64 15.22 -7.58
N ILE A 502 9.95 15.17 -6.29
CA ILE A 502 9.00 15.35 -5.18
C ILE A 502 9.48 16.43 -4.20
N PRO A 503 8.57 17.13 -3.48
CA PRO A 503 7.12 17.12 -3.69
C PRO A 503 6.70 17.79 -5.00
N THR A 504 5.63 17.28 -5.62
CA THR A 504 5.02 17.96 -6.78
C THR A 504 4.16 19.14 -6.32
N THR A 505 3.82 20.04 -7.24
CA THR A 505 2.89 21.16 -6.96
C THR A 505 1.51 20.65 -6.49
N ALA A 506 1.01 19.58 -7.08
CA ALA A 506 -0.26 18.96 -6.67
C ALA A 506 -0.16 18.37 -5.25
N ALA A 507 0.94 17.67 -4.95
CA ALA A 507 1.21 17.16 -3.60
C ALA A 507 1.28 18.30 -2.57
N MET A 508 1.90 19.43 -2.92
CA MET A 508 1.94 20.61 -2.06
C MET A 508 0.55 21.19 -1.79
N GLN A 509 -0.30 21.32 -2.82
CA GLN A 509 -1.67 21.80 -2.65
C GLN A 509 -2.50 20.89 -1.74
N SER A 510 -2.40 19.57 -1.95
CA SER A 510 -3.02 18.54 -1.09
C SER A 510 -2.52 18.64 0.35
N ALA A 511 -1.20 18.76 0.53
CA ALA A 511 -0.57 18.88 1.85
C ALA A 511 -1.04 20.09 2.65
N LYS A 512 -1.23 21.26 2.00
CA LYS A 512 -1.77 22.45 2.66
C LYS A 512 -3.14 22.16 3.28
N ILE A 513 -4.03 21.50 2.55
CA ILE A 513 -5.38 21.14 3.05
C ILE A 513 -5.28 20.23 4.27
N VAL A 514 -4.42 19.21 4.23
CA VAL A 514 -4.25 18.27 5.34
C VAL A 514 -3.69 18.96 6.59
N VAL A 515 -2.66 19.79 6.43
CA VAL A 515 -2.05 20.53 7.54
C VAL A 515 -3.03 21.52 8.17
N GLU A 516 -3.77 22.28 7.37
CA GLU A 516 -4.76 23.21 7.92
C GLU A 516 -5.90 22.47 8.65
N ARG A 517 -6.35 21.32 8.14
CA ARG A 517 -7.33 20.47 8.85
C ARG A 517 -6.77 19.92 10.17
N LEU A 518 -5.52 19.46 10.18
CA LEU A 518 -4.85 18.97 11.39
C LEU A 518 -4.77 20.08 12.45
N ILE A 519 -4.32 21.27 12.05
CA ILE A 519 -4.16 22.42 12.93
C ILE A 519 -5.52 22.91 13.43
N GLU A 520 -6.52 23.02 12.55
CA GLU A 520 -7.89 23.41 12.92
C GLU A 520 -8.46 22.46 13.96
N ARG A 521 -8.32 21.14 13.73
CA ARG A 521 -8.78 20.13 14.68
C ARG A 521 -8.06 20.23 16.02
N GLN A 522 -6.73 20.33 16.01
CA GLN A 522 -5.94 20.45 17.22
C GLN A 522 -6.28 21.73 18.00
N LYS A 523 -6.56 22.83 17.29
CA LYS A 523 -6.95 24.11 17.87
C LYS A 523 -8.31 24.02 18.58
N ILE A 524 -9.27 23.32 17.98
CA ILE A 524 -10.58 23.05 18.60
C ILE A 524 -10.40 22.24 19.88
N ASP A 525 -9.60 21.17 19.82
CA ASP A 525 -9.41 20.26 20.95
C ASP A 525 -8.53 20.85 22.07
N ASN A 526 -7.78 21.93 21.79
CA ASN A 526 -6.83 22.56 22.73
C ASN A 526 -7.18 24.03 23.07
N GLY A 527 -8.48 24.33 23.20
CA GLY A 527 -8.93 25.63 23.72
C GLY A 527 -8.56 26.84 22.86
N GLY A 528 -8.46 26.65 21.54
CA GLY A 528 -8.14 27.71 20.59
C GLY A 528 -6.63 27.93 20.36
N LYS A 529 -5.74 27.12 20.94
CA LYS A 529 -4.29 27.26 20.82
C LYS A 529 -3.70 26.38 19.71
N TYR A 530 -2.71 26.92 19.01
CA TYR A 530 -1.91 26.14 18.06
C TYR A 530 -1.03 25.12 18.82
N PRO A 531 -0.76 23.93 18.24
CA PRO A 531 0.30 23.08 18.75
C PRO A 531 1.66 23.75 18.48
N GLU A 532 2.55 23.74 19.47
CA GLU A 532 3.89 24.31 19.29
C GLU A 532 4.80 23.35 18.51
N THR A 533 4.72 22.04 18.79
CA THR A 533 5.49 20.99 18.10
C THR A 533 4.59 19.84 17.65
N VAL A 534 4.84 19.30 16.45
CA VAL A 534 4.20 18.10 15.91
C VAL A 534 5.25 17.01 15.66
N ALA A 535 5.09 15.85 16.30
CA ALA A 535 5.89 14.67 16.00
C ALA A 535 5.22 13.83 14.91
N LEU A 536 5.95 13.48 13.86
CA LEU A 536 5.43 12.77 12.70
C LEU A 536 6.44 11.78 12.13
N VAL A 537 5.95 10.80 11.37
CA VAL A 537 6.77 9.76 10.75
C VAL A 537 6.72 9.91 9.23
N LEU A 538 7.88 9.86 8.58
CA LEU A 538 7.96 9.82 7.11
C LEU A 538 8.31 8.42 6.63
N TRP A 539 7.45 7.86 5.77
CA TRP A 539 7.67 6.59 5.09
C TRP A 539 8.00 6.80 3.62
N GLY A 540 8.80 5.90 3.04
CA GLY A 540 9.09 5.95 1.62
C GLY A 540 7.86 5.62 0.77
N THR A 541 7.01 4.69 1.24
CA THR A 541 5.89 4.13 0.45
C THR A 541 4.84 5.17 0.08
N ASP A 542 4.36 5.97 1.04
CA ASP A 542 3.32 6.98 0.81
C ASP A 542 3.89 8.16 0.02
N ASN A 543 5.14 8.57 0.28
CA ASN A 543 5.80 9.62 -0.49
C ASN A 543 5.98 9.24 -1.97
N ILE A 544 6.22 7.96 -2.29
CA ILE A 544 6.21 7.49 -3.69
C ILE A 544 4.79 7.56 -4.27
N LYS A 545 3.79 7.05 -3.54
CA LYS A 545 2.39 6.95 -4.02
C LYS A 545 1.70 8.30 -4.21
N THR A 546 2.10 9.29 -3.43
CA THR A 546 1.48 10.62 -3.38
C THR A 546 2.36 11.70 -4.00
N TYR A 547 3.53 11.33 -4.52
CA TYR A 547 4.53 12.28 -5.01
C TYR A 547 4.93 13.34 -3.96
N GLY A 548 5.05 12.92 -2.71
CA GLY A 548 5.57 13.73 -1.61
C GLY A 548 4.55 14.50 -0.77
N GLU A 549 3.29 14.05 -0.64
CA GLU A 549 2.28 14.77 0.15
C GLU A 549 2.69 14.90 1.63
N SER A 550 3.08 13.81 2.30
CA SER A 550 3.48 13.87 3.72
C SER A 550 4.77 14.66 3.93
N LEU A 551 5.73 14.56 3.01
CA LEU A 551 6.91 15.44 2.99
C LEU A 551 6.52 16.92 2.87
N ALA A 552 5.60 17.25 1.96
CA ALA A 552 5.09 18.61 1.79
C ALA A 552 4.29 19.11 3.01
N GLN A 553 3.65 18.21 3.77
CA GLN A 553 2.98 18.59 5.02
C GLN A 553 3.99 19.15 6.02
N VAL A 554 5.17 18.52 6.18
CA VAL A 554 6.24 19.03 7.04
C VAL A 554 6.72 20.41 6.58
N LEU A 555 6.98 20.57 5.27
CA LEU A 555 7.40 21.85 4.69
C LEU A 555 6.36 22.95 4.98
N TRP A 556 5.07 22.64 4.86
CA TRP A 556 4.01 23.60 5.15
C TRP A 556 3.84 23.91 6.64
N MET A 557 4.00 22.93 7.54
CA MET A 557 3.96 23.17 9.00
C MET A 557 5.00 24.22 9.40
N VAL A 558 6.23 24.06 8.89
CA VAL A 558 7.38 24.96 9.09
C VAL A 558 7.21 26.30 8.34
N GLY A 559 6.39 26.33 7.29
CA GLY A 559 6.10 27.54 6.51
C GLY A 559 7.12 27.81 5.41
N VAL A 560 7.52 26.77 4.69
CA VAL A 560 8.39 26.86 3.51
C VAL A 560 7.74 26.19 2.30
N LEU A 561 8.18 26.57 1.10
CA LEU A 561 7.80 25.94 -0.15
C LEU A 561 8.99 25.26 -0.82
N PRO A 562 8.84 24.03 -1.34
CA PRO A 562 9.85 23.42 -2.19
C PRO A 562 9.91 24.17 -3.52
N VAL A 563 11.12 24.37 -4.06
CA VAL A 563 11.29 25.01 -5.36
C VAL A 563 12.11 24.15 -6.29
N ALA A 564 11.56 23.98 -7.49
CA ALA A 564 12.22 23.27 -8.58
C ALA A 564 13.23 24.17 -9.31
N ASP A 565 14.31 23.58 -9.80
CA ASP A 565 15.20 24.23 -10.76
C ASP A 565 14.61 24.24 -12.18
N ALA A 566 15.36 24.78 -13.15
CA ALA A 566 14.93 24.85 -14.55
C ALA A 566 14.68 23.47 -15.20
N PHE A 567 15.15 22.38 -14.59
CA PHE A 567 14.95 21.01 -15.05
C PHE A 567 13.83 20.29 -14.28
N GLY A 568 13.10 20.99 -13.41
CA GLY A 568 12.02 20.41 -12.61
C GLY A 568 12.50 19.67 -11.35
N ARG A 569 13.78 19.79 -10.97
CA ARG A 569 14.34 19.09 -9.81
C ARG A 569 14.16 19.91 -8.54
N VAL A 570 13.48 19.37 -7.55
CA VAL A 570 13.29 19.98 -6.23
C VAL A 570 14.56 19.80 -5.40
N ASN A 571 15.30 20.89 -5.19
CA ASN A 571 16.59 20.89 -4.48
C ASN A 571 16.81 22.08 -3.54
N ARG A 572 15.85 23.00 -3.48
CA ARG A 572 15.88 24.19 -2.63
C ARG A 572 14.49 24.46 -2.04
N VAL A 573 14.46 25.26 -0.99
CA VAL A 573 13.24 25.74 -0.32
C VAL A 573 13.26 27.26 -0.26
N GLU A 574 12.09 27.85 -0.24
CA GLU A 574 11.89 29.29 -0.01
C GLU A 574 10.96 29.49 1.19
N ILE A 575 11.20 30.56 1.94
CA ILE A 575 10.39 30.93 3.10
C ILE A 575 9.07 31.52 2.63
N VAL A 576 7.98 31.06 3.22
CA VAL A 576 6.66 31.69 3.09
C VAL A 576 6.56 32.79 4.15
N PRO A 577 6.27 34.05 3.78
CA PRO A 577 6.04 35.12 4.75
C PRO A 577 4.91 34.79 5.73
N LEU A 578 4.99 35.27 6.98
CA LEU A 578 3.95 35.00 7.99
C LEU A 578 2.57 35.51 7.56
N GLU A 579 2.51 36.59 6.79
CA GLU A 579 1.27 37.15 6.24
C GLU A 579 0.59 36.19 5.28
N GLU A 580 1.37 35.46 4.46
CA GLU A 580 0.85 34.43 3.56
C GLU A 580 0.54 33.14 4.32
N LEU A 581 1.38 32.78 5.31
CA LEU A 581 1.18 31.58 6.12
C LEU A 581 -0.09 31.67 6.99
N GLY A 582 -0.44 32.87 7.47
CA GLY A 582 -1.68 33.15 8.21
C GLY A 582 -1.74 32.54 9.63
N ARG A 583 -0.63 31.99 10.12
CA ARG A 583 -0.48 31.35 11.43
C ARG A 583 0.99 31.30 11.85
N PRO A 584 1.28 30.97 13.13
CA PRO A 584 2.64 30.67 13.55
C PRO A 584 3.27 29.50 12.77
N ARG A 585 4.60 29.53 12.66
CA ARG A 585 5.40 28.39 12.21
C ARG A 585 5.42 27.34 13.30
N ILE A 586 5.09 26.10 12.94
CA ILE A 586 4.97 24.98 13.88
C ILE A 586 6.26 24.17 13.83
N ASP A 587 6.78 23.86 15.01
CA ASP A 587 7.97 23.04 15.17
C ASP A 587 7.66 21.56 14.90
N VAL A 588 8.68 20.81 14.49
CA VAL A 588 8.49 19.45 13.99
C VAL A 588 9.57 18.50 14.51
N VAL A 589 9.14 17.31 14.93
CA VAL A 589 10.02 16.17 15.16
C VAL A 589 9.73 15.12 14.10
N VAL A 590 10.67 14.95 13.18
CA VAL A 590 10.47 14.10 11.99
C VAL A 590 11.21 12.78 12.15
N ASN A 591 10.47 11.71 12.43
CA ASN A 591 11.03 10.35 12.48
C ASN A 591 11.02 9.73 11.08
N CYS A 592 12.16 9.74 10.40
CA CYS A 592 12.32 9.09 9.10
C CYS A 592 12.55 7.58 9.25
N SER A 593 11.78 6.76 8.53
CA SER A 593 12.05 5.33 8.47
C SER A 593 13.37 5.02 7.74
N GLY A 594 13.93 3.82 7.97
CA GLY A 594 15.19 3.42 7.34
C GLY A 594 15.08 3.38 5.82
N VAL A 595 13.91 2.96 5.33
CA VAL A 595 13.57 2.97 3.90
C VAL A 595 13.45 4.40 3.36
N PHE A 596 12.83 5.32 4.11
CA PHE A 596 12.78 6.73 3.69
C PHE A 596 14.18 7.32 3.59
N ARG A 597 15.05 7.08 4.59
CA ARG A 597 16.45 7.50 4.57
C ARG A 597 17.18 6.97 3.33
N ASP A 598 17.05 5.69 3.03
CA ASP A 598 17.79 5.07 1.92
C ASP A 598 17.30 5.58 0.55
N LEU A 599 16.02 5.95 0.42
CA LEU A 599 15.44 6.42 -0.84
C LEU A 599 15.52 7.95 -1.03
N PHE A 600 15.34 8.72 0.05
CA PHE A 600 15.05 10.14 0.02
C PHE A 600 15.95 10.95 0.96
N ILE A 601 17.22 10.55 1.13
CA ILE A 601 18.20 11.30 1.93
C ILE A 601 18.35 12.77 1.48
N ASN A 602 18.18 13.03 0.18
CA ASN A 602 18.16 14.39 -0.37
C ASN A 602 17.00 15.21 0.20
N GLN A 603 15.84 14.60 0.45
CA GLN A 603 14.68 15.26 1.06
C GLN A 603 14.89 15.48 2.56
N MET A 604 15.58 14.56 3.25
CA MET A 604 16.02 14.81 4.63
C MET A 604 16.95 16.02 4.71
N ASN A 605 17.90 16.16 3.77
CA ASN A 605 18.75 17.35 3.70
C ASN A 605 17.95 18.63 3.43
N LEU A 606 16.91 18.55 2.59
CA LEU A 606 16.03 19.68 2.31
C LEU A 606 15.22 20.11 3.54
N LEU A 607 14.69 19.14 4.30
CA LEU A 607 13.98 19.39 5.56
C LEU A 607 14.88 20.00 6.63
N ASP A 608 16.08 19.44 6.82
CA ASP A 608 17.06 19.97 7.78
C ASP A 608 17.42 21.44 7.47
N ARG A 609 17.66 21.73 6.18
CA ARG A 609 17.92 23.10 5.71
C ARG A 609 16.73 24.02 5.97
N ALA A 610 15.51 23.55 5.70
CA ALA A 610 14.29 24.32 5.92
C ALA A 610 14.11 24.71 7.39
N VAL A 611 14.25 23.74 8.31
CA VAL A 611 14.05 23.97 9.74
C VAL A 611 15.10 24.94 10.29
N LYS A 612 16.38 24.75 9.94
CA LYS A 612 17.46 25.65 10.37
C LYS A 612 17.28 27.07 9.84
N MET A 613 16.98 27.20 8.55
CA MET A 613 16.71 28.51 7.92
C MET A 613 15.55 29.24 8.62
N VAL A 614 14.52 28.52 9.05
CA VAL A 614 13.37 29.10 9.76
C VAL A 614 13.68 29.44 11.22
N ALA A 615 14.52 28.65 11.90
CA ALA A 615 14.96 28.95 13.27
C ALA A 615 15.75 30.27 13.36
N GLU A 616 16.49 30.60 12.30
CA GLU A 616 17.33 31.80 12.19
C GLU A 616 16.56 33.09 11.82
N LEU A 617 15.27 32.99 11.49
CA LEU A 617 14.49 34.18 11.09
C LEU A 617 14.29 35.14 12.26
N ASP A 618 14.43 36.44 11.97
CA ASP A 618 14.12 37.50 12.94
C ASP A 618 12.60 37.71 13.04
N GLU A 619 11.92 36.70 13.59
CA GLU A 619 10.48 36.67 13.82
C GLU A 619 10.19 36.53 15.32
N PRO A 620 9.06 37.08 15.82
CA PRO A 620 8.65 36.90 17.21
C PRO A 620 8.48 35.42 17.56
N VAL A 621 8.97 35.00 18.74
CA VAL A 621 8.90 33.60 19.21
C VAL A 621 7.46 33.06 19.33
N GLU A 622 6.47 33.93 19.53
CA GLU A 622 5.05 33.57 19.55
C GLU A 622 4.46 33.30 18.15
N GLN A 623 5.20 33.64 17.09
CA GLN A 623 4.84 33.39 15.69
C GLN A 623 5.79 32.37 15.03
N ASN A 624 6.86 31.97 15.72
CA ASN A 624 7.83 31.00 15.23
C ASN A 624 8.26 30.08 16.37
N PHE A 625 7.52 28.96 16.52
CA PHE A 625 7.78 28.00 17.59
C PHE A 625 9.09 27.24 17.40
N ILE A 626 9.58 27.13 16.15
CA ILE A 626 10.89 26.54 15.85
C ILE A 626 11.99 27.40 16.48
N ARG A 627 11.97 28.72 16.22
CA ARG A 627 12.91 29.66 16.82
C ARG A 627 12.80 29.70 18.34
N LYS A 628 11.55 29.72 18.86
CA LYS A 628 11.28 29.68 20.31
C LYS A 628 11.99 28.50 20.99
N HIS A 629 11.77 27.29 20.48
CA HIS A 629 12.36 26.09 21.07
C HIS A 629 13.86 26.00 20.85
N ALA A 630 14.35 26.37 19.66
CA ALA A 630 15.78 26.35 19.36
C ALA A 630 16.59 27.27 20.29
N LEU A 631 16.08 28.47 20.61
CA LEU A 631 16.70 29.39 21.56
C LEU A 631 16.80 28.78 22.97
N GLU A 632 15.70 28.22 23.48
CA GLU A 632 15.64 27.58 24.79
C GLU A 632 16.58 26.36 24.90
N GLN A 633 16.60 25.54 23.84
CA GLN A 633 17.47 24.36 23.74
C GLN A 633 18.95 24.76 23.64
N ALA A 634 19.28 25.77 22.85
CA ALA A 634 20.63 26.29 22.69
C ALA A 634 21.20 26.82 24.02
N GLU A 635 20.41 27.60 24.77
CA GLU A 635 20.77 28.07 26.11
C GLU A 635 20.99 26.90 27.08
N THR A 636 20.07 25.94 27.10
CA THR A 636 20.13 24.78 28.00
C THR A 636 21.34 23.88 27.72
N LEU A 637 21.69 23.67 26.45
CA LEU A 637 22.75 22.75 26.02
C LEU A 637 24.12 23.43 25.87
N GLY A 638 24.19 24.77 25.92
CA GLY A 638 25.42 25.52 25.72
C GLY A 638 25.97 25.43 24.29
N ILE A 639 25.07 25.33 23.30
CA ILE A 639 25.39 25.26 21.87
C ILE A 639 24.81 26.49 21.16
N GLY A 640 25.23 26.76 19.91
CA GLY A 640 24.64 27.85 19.12
C GLY A 640 23.18 27.58 18.74
N GLU A 641 22.43 28.62 18.37
CA GLU A 641 21.02 28.54 17.89
C GLU A 641 20.84 27.53 16.74
N VAL A 642 21.92 27.20 16.02
CA VAL A 642 21.94 26.37 14.81
C VAL A 642 22.67 25.04 15.04
N ILE A 643 22.28 24.29 16.07
CA ILE A 643 22.68 22.88 16.18
C ILE A 643 21.50 22.08 16.74
N CYS A 644 20.85 21.25 15.91
CA CYS A 644 19.97 20.19 16.38
C CYS A 644 20.21 18.88 15.60
N PHE A 645 20.02 17.77 16.33
CA PHE A 645 20.44 16.38 16.09
C PHE A 645 19.78 15.67 14.90
#